data_AF-A0A3D0QF84-F1
#
_entry.id   AF-A0A3D0QF84-F1
#
_cell.length_a   1.000
_cell.length_b   1.000
_cell.length_c   1.000
_cell.angle_alpha   90.00
_cell.angle_beta   90.00
_cell.angle_gamma   90.00
#
_symmetry.space_group_name_H-M   'P 1'
#
loop_
_entity.id
_entity.type
_entity.pdbx_description
1 polymer ?
#
loop_
_entity_poly.entity_id
_entity_poly.type
_entity_poly.pdbx_seq_one_letter_code
_entity_poly.pdbx_strand_id
1 'polypeptide(L)'
;MPTMFRRLFPCVSVCLLFVSQNALSQITSTTAGGNWEATGTWIGGVVPSATSDVVIAGPVGYATGSGSGYVCRNLTVNSGGSLFNRTGYAWPDQFLNVYGNVTNNGTIRNQAPNGFVLRVKGNVSNNGTWTIRRVELNGTGIQTLSAGSGKKFECAMMVDTTARPAVAAGSDIAFTAGFDLGKSTLDMKNYAAILYGSPASITNGSVVNAKDIVGYTADGGNPVVDNVSYGGNPTVKGRIRINSLVTFSGNITVTDTLENSSGYGHPEKTLKIVGNLTNNGIIRNNGSYGLAINITGNVTNNGTWVHNRTELSGTTNQVVTLGANKFLESAFKVTDSLGMIVAGSNLGFTSWFDLRKCVLDMKNYTLTLQGAGATVYNGIVMDTKDLVGKMIGDQYGTPILDNITYSGTINLRGLLRVNAATLQGNVSVTDTVQNSTGYAHPEKFLKIVGNLTNNGLVRNGGSSGFAVEVSGNVTTTKAFANNRILLSGIGNRTVVDKLSQISYQSTGEKVTFVGDNYLPNLSVAGTSKCLLANGATIVTANGLIDPALDNWSVITTTRKFTGTTDYAFFKNSIKVLANAAIDSVRILSYGHQVPATFAGAVKCYWRVRTFASNPKQSFSSMTFSYDDALLGTNTESALQVYQSQDSGVTWRQLSTTTNTTRNATANSITLTDAPGFGDYVVSSTADPSSVRPSIIVSISGRNQIRIGGAPNPYTITYYNNSDSPTLDFLLPVMTEKFVHIKSATLPRLNGVKDVVPIDSIMYDGDDSSAVFWVAGMNPREERSFDVIVTSDAPPVSKIAGADALSLGKDSEVLIEPLTTTAAAVITYTVTKYGAKIVSKGIEYVGDKVNEQLKPTPEDLEKFKQIYPNTWQELMEVNKKENVAIEPLKKTGEKMSKILITKAMSITGGAYDIAASTVKAVKGIVPNLRAKLWVWIMDDVGYFGVKETTDVEVSSRSQKKANPVRSWDPNEKVGPTGHGTNNYITSAGKMNYRILFENKKEATAPAWKIAIVDTLRA
;
A
#
# COMPACT_ATOMS: atom_id res chain seq x y z
N MET A 1 -45.60 -16.73 71.14
CA MET A 1 -46.64 -16.70 72.19
C MET A 1 -46.30 -17.77 73.22
N PRO A 2 -46.56 -17.53 74.52
CA PRO A 2 -45.57 -17.01 75.49
C PRO A 2 -45.38 -18.03 76.65
N THR A 3 -44.47 -17.92 77.63
CA THR A 3 -44.38 -16.98 78.77
C THR A 3 -43.21 -17.48 79.64
N MET A 4 -42.22 -16.66 79.99
CA MET A 4 -42.15 -15.81 81.19
C MET A 4 -41.79 -16.55 82.52
N PHE A 5 -40.61 -16.17 83.04
CA PHE A 5 -40.40 -15.63 84.40
C PHE A 5 -40.29 -16.55 85.65
N ARG A 6 -39.07 -16.55 86.20
CA ARG A 6 -38.67 -15.99 87.51
C ARG A 6 -38.89 -16.77 88.83
N ARG A 7 -37.77 -16.81 89.61
CA ARG A 7 -37.63 -16.65 91.09
C ARG A 7 -37.97 -17.87 91.97
N LEU A 8 -37.44 -18.13 93.17
CA LEU A 8 -36.32 -17.71 94.05
C LEU A 8 -36.38 -18.70 95.28
N PHE A 9 -35.22 -19.10 95.86
CA PHE A 9 -34.98 -19.39 97.32
C PHE A 9 -35.53 -20.70 98.00
N PRO A 10 -35.03 -21.14 99.20
CA PRO A 10 -33.65 -21.56 99.58
C PRO A 10 -33.57 -22.75 100.62
N CYS A 11 -32.35 -23.09 101.07
CA CYS A 11 -31.90 -23.75 102.34
C CYS A 11 -32.43 -25.16 102.72
N VAL A 12 -31.66 -26.26 102.66
CA VAL A 12 -30.41 -26.67 103.36
C VAL A 12 -30.59 -26.99 104.86
N SER A 13 -30.75 -28.27 105.18
CA SER A 13 -29.81 -29.08 106.00
C SER A 13 -30.35 -30.50 106.17
N VAL A 14 -29.49 -31.51 105.98
CA VAL A 14 -29.29 -32.69 106.85
C VAL A 14 -28.41 -33.71 106.11
N CYS A 15 -27.33 -34.07 106.81
CA CYS A 15 -26.42 -35.23 106.73
C CYS A 15 -26.61 -36.24 105.59
N LEU A 16 -25.54 -36.45 104.81
CA LEU A 16 -25.31 -37.67 104.05
C LEU A 16 -23.83 -38.04 104.04
N LEU A 17 -23.62 -39.35 104.16
CA LEU A 17 -22.37 -40.07 104.25
C LEU A 17 -21.29 -39.56 103.31
N PHE A 18 -20.05 -39.48 103.82
CA PHE A 18 -18.85 -39.25 103.04
C PHE A 18 -18.62 -40.40 102.05
N VAL A 19 -19.11 -40.23 100.83
CA VAL A 19 -18.48 -40.81 99.65
C VAL A 19 -17.31 -39.90 99.33
N SER A 20 -16.08 -40.37 99.52
CA SER A 20 -14.89 -39.69 99.05
C SER A 20 -14.90 -39.68 97.52
N GLN A 21 -15.46 -38.61 96.95
CA GLN A 21 -15.20 -38.27 95.56
C GLN A 21 -13.71 -37.94 95.43
N ASN A 22 -13.02 -38.61 94.52
CA ASN A 22 -11.68 -38.23 94.08
C ASN A 22 -11.75 -36.85 93.40
N ALA A 23 -11.73 -35.77 94.19
CA ALA A 23 -11.48 -34.43 93.71
C ALA A 23 -9.98 -34.35 93.36
N LEU A 24 -9.69 -34.23 92.07
CA LEU A 24 -8.34 -34.06 91.55
C LEU A 24 -7.69 -32.82 92.18
N SER A 25 -6.55 -32.97 92.85
CA SER A 25 -5.96 -31.88 93.64
C SER A 25 -5.27 -30.85 92.74
N GLN A 26 -5.78 -29.63 92.73
CA GLN A 26 -5.02 -28.47 92.27
C GLN A 26 -3.78 -28.29 93.16
N ILE A 27 -2.60 -28.10 92.56
CA ILE A 27 -1.34 -27.87 93.25
C ILE A 27 -0.79 -26.52 92.82
N THR A 28 -0.58 -25.62 93.79
CA THR A 28 -0.15 -24.24 93.53
C THR A 28 1.25 -23.99 94.08
N SER A 29 2.11 -23.32 93.33
CA SER A 29 3.44 -22.94 93.83
C SER A 29 3.34 -21.86 94.91
N THR A 30 4.32 -21.77 95.81
CA THR A 30 4.47 -20.59 96.67
C THR A 30 4.82 -19.35 95.83
N THR A 31 4.62 -18.16 96.39
CA THR A 31 5.02 -16.89 95.75
C THR A 31 6.53 -16.73 95.68
N ALA A 32 7.28 -17.33 96.61
CA ALA A 32 8.75 -17.39 96.57
C ALA A 32 9.26 -18.32 95.46
N GLY A 33 8.47 -19.34 95.08
CA GLY A 33 8.81 -20.27 94.02
C GLY A 33 9.84 -21.33 94.43
N GLY A 34 10.67 -21.77 93.49
CA GLY A 34 11.74 -22.74 93.71
C GLY A 34 11.80 -23.83 92.64
N ASN A 35 12.31 -25.00 93.02
CA ASN A 35 12.55 -26.09 92.08
C ASN A 35 11.31 -26.98 91.96
N TRP A 36 10.94 -27.38 90.73
CA TRP A 36 9.74 -28.22 90.49
C TRP A 36 9.72 -29.49 91.35
N GLU A 37 10.87 -30.14 91.53
CA GLU A 37 11.00 -31.37 92.33
C GLU A 37 11.01 -31.15 93.85
N ALA A 38 11.15 -29.91 94.32
CA ALA A 38 11.23 -29.60 95.74
C ALA A 38 9.83 -29.47 96.36
N THR A 39 9.56 -30.23 97.43
CA THR A 39 8.29 -30.15 98.17
C THR A 39 7.99 -28.74 98.65
N GLY A 40 9.01 -27.98 99.08
CA GLY A 40 8.88 -26.59 99.55
C GLY A 40 8.46 -25.57 98.48
N THR A 41 8.50 -25.93 97.20
CA THR A 41 7.99 -25.08 96.11
C THR A 41 6.47 -25.09 96.03
N TRP A 42 5.82 -26.11 96.57
CA TRP A 42 4.39 -26.35 96.42
C TRP A 42 3.65 -26.14 97.74
N ILE A 43 2.54 -25.40 97.70
CA ILE A 43 1.65 -25.23 98.85
C ILE A 43 1.09 -26.61 99.22
N GLY A 44 1.31 -27.03 100.47
CA GLY A 44 0.96 -28.37 100.95
C GLY A 44 2.05 -29.42 100.76
N GLY A 45 3.22 -29.08 100.21
CA GLY A 45 4.39 -29.96 100.18
C GLY A 45 4.35 -31.09 99.13
N VAL A 46 3.36 -31.09 98.23
CA VAL A 46 3.15 -32.18 97.25
C VAL A 46 3.71 -31.78 95.88
N VAL A 47 4.65 -32.56 95.37
CA VAL A 47 5.22 -32.38 94.02
C VAL A 47 4.20 -32.81 92.95
N PRO A 48 3.99 -32.05 91.86
CA PRO A 48 3.05 -32.40 90.81
C PRO A 48 3.31 -33.73 90.11
N SER A 49 2.21 -34.41 89.77
CA SER A 49 2.18 -35.64 88.97
C SER A 49 1.29 -35.48 87.74
N ALA A 50 1.22 -36.49 86.87
CA ALA A 50 0.44 -36.45 85.63
C ALA A 50 -1.08 -36.22 85.81
N THR A 51 -1.62 -36.38 87.03
CA THR A 51 -3.04 -36.13 87.35
C THR A 51 -3.29 -34.76 87.98
N SER A 52 -2.24 -34.01 88.32
CA SER A 52 -2.32 -32.74 89.05
C SER A 52 -2.63 -31.55 88.15
N ASP A 53 -3.53 -30.66 88.58
CA ASP A 53 -3.71 -29.35 87.96
C ASP A 53 -2.77 -28.33 88.60
N VAL A 54 -1.75 -27.92 87.87
CA VAL A 54 -0.66 -27.08 88.40
C VAL A 54 -0.95 -25.61 88.17
N VAL A 55 -0.81 -24.80 89.22
CA VAL A 55 -0.86 -23.33 89.17
C VAL A 55 0.48 -22.75 89.61
N ILE A 56 1.15 -22.02 88.72
CA ILE A 56 2.43 -21.34 89.01
C ILE A 56 2.13 -19.89 89.44
N ALA A 57 2.32 -19.60 90.73
CA ALA A 57 2.09 -18.28 91.33
C ALA A 57 3.40 -17.51 91.62
N GLY A 58 4.54 -18.20 91.69
CA GLY A 58 5.88 -17.64 91.86
C GLY A 58 6.86 -18.17 90.79
N PRO A 59 8.17 -17.90 90.88
CA PRO A 59 9.17 -18.39 89.93
C PRO A 59 9.50 -19.88 90.14
N VAL A 60 9.12 -20.74 89.21
CA VAL A 60 9.39 -22.19 89.26
C VAL A 60 10.38 -22.60 88.18
N GLY A 61 11.51 -23.15 88.61
CA GLY A 61 12.55 -23.72 87.77
C GLY A 61 12.50 -25.25 87.74
N TYR A 62 12.66 -25.88 86.59
CA TYR A 62 12.75 -27.34 86.48
C TYR A 62 14.05 -27.78 85.78
N ALA A 63 14.53 -28.99 86.06
CA ALA A 63 15.69 -29.58 85.35
C ALA A 63 15.53 -31.10 85.21
N THR A 64 15.54 -31.62 83.98
CA THR A 64 15.35 -33.06 83.71
C THR A 64 16.67 -33.70 83.29
N GLY A 65 17.14 -34.71 84.02
CA GLY A 65 18.20 -35.62 83.56
C GLY A 65 17.58 -36.70 82.66
N SER A 66 17.88 -36.66 81.37
CA SER A 66 17.70 -37.73 80.38
C SER A 66 16.63 -38.82 80.65
N GLY A 67 15.33 -38.53 80.45
CA GLY A 67 14.42 -39.63 80.05
C GLY A 67 12.93 -39.48 80.31
N SER A 68 12.50 -38.83 81.38
CA SER A 68 11.06 -38.64 81.66
C SER A 68 10.85 -37.27 82.27
N GLY A 69 10.54 -36.31 81.40
CA GLY A 69 10.31 -34.93 81.81
C GLY A 69 9.25 -34.80 82.90
N TYR A 70 9.28 -33.70 83.67
CA TYR A 70 8.25 -33.43 84.68
C TYR A 70 6.86 -33.47 84.04
N VAL A 71 5.84 -33.78 84.85
CA VAL A 71 4.50 -34.06 84.36
C VAL A 71 3.45 -33.26 85.12
N CYS A 72 2.39 -32.85 84.43
CA CYS A 72 1.13 -32.41 85.04
C CYS A 72 -0.07 -32.71 84.14
N ARG A 73 -1.28 -32.63 84.71
CA ARG A 73 -2.52 -32.68 83.93
C ARG A 73 -2.75 -31.36 83.23
N ASN A 74 -3.08 -30.29 83.96
CA ASN A 74 -3.19 -28.95 83.41
C ASN A 74 -2.07 -28.06 83.98
N LEU A 75 -1.69 -27.03 83.25
CA LEU A 75 -0.71 -26.03 83.66
C LEU A 75 -1.29 -24.63 83.49
N THR A 76 -1.39 -23.88 84.58
CA THR A 76 -1.74 -22.45 84.57
C THR A 76 -0.59 -21.66 85.16
N VAL A 77 -0.05 -20.69 84.41
CA VAL A 77 0.92 -19.72 84.94
C VAL A 77 0.18 -18.42 85.19
N ASN A 78 0.05 -18.00 86.45
CA ASN A 78 -0.66 -16.79 86.82
C ASN A 78 0.11 -15.53 86.41
N SER A 79 -0.59 -14.40 86.33
CA SER A 79 0.06 -13.09 86.24
C SER A 79 1.05 -12.92 87.40
N GLY A 80 2.32 -12.62 87.09
CA GLY A 80 3.42 -12.57 88.06
C GLY A 80 4.17 -13.89 88.30
N GLY A 81 3.58 -15.03 87.94
CA GLY A 81 4.26 -16.34 87.97
C GLY A 81 5.25 -16.50 86.81
N SER A 82 6.31 -17.30 87.01
CA SER A 82 7.23 -17.63 85.91
C SER A 82 7.66 -19.09 85.93
N LEU A 83 7.75 -19.70 84.75
CA LEU A 83 8.21 -21.08 84.54
C LEU A 83 9.41 -21.08 83.60
N PHE A 84 10.50 -21.71 84.03
CA PHE A 84 11.74 -21.75 83.25
C PHE A 84 12.52 -23.05 83.47
N ASN A 85 13.38 -23.38 82.52
CA ASN A 85 14.35 -24.47 82.67
C ASN A 85 15.61 -23.99 83.41
N ARG A 86 16.22 -24.82 84.26
CA ARG A 86 17.42 -24.46 85.04
C ARG A 86 18.71 -24.92 84.37
N THR A 87 19.82 -24.25 84.71
CA THR A 87 21.19 -24.60 84.34
C THR A 87 21.68 -25.81 85.16
N GLY A 88 22.44 -26.74 84.56
CA GLY A 88 23.09 -27.81 85.35
C GLY A 88 23.36 -29.17 84.69
N TYR A 89 22.86 -29.45 83.49
CA TYR A 89 23.10 -30.73 82.80
C TYR A 89 23.60 -30.47 81.38
N ALA A 90 24.71 -31.08 80.97
CA ALA A 90 25.18 -31.02 79.59
C ALA A 90 24.37 -32.01 78.74
N TRP A 91 23.64 -31.52 77.73
CA TRP A 91 22.98 -32.30 76.65
C TRP A 91 22.15 -33.51 77.12
N PRO A 92 20.80 -33.43 77.23
CA PRO A 92 19.90 -33.00 76.14
C PRO A 92 18.86 -31.92 76.54
N ASP A 93 17.98 -31.56 75.58
CA ASP A 93 16.79 -30.72 75.80
C ASP A 93 15.97 -31.17 77.03
N GLN A 94 15.40 -30.20 77.78
CA GLN A 94 14.61 -30.46 78.98
C GLN A 94 13.12 -30.45 78.67
N PHE A 95 12.41 -31.48 79.15
CA PHE A 95 11.01 -31.71 78.78
C PHE A 95 10.05 -31.45 79.95
N LEU A 96 8.93 -30.77 79.67
CA LEU A 96 7.76 -30.74 80.53
C LEU A 96 6.57 -31.31 79.74
N ASN A 97 5.93 -32.36 80.27
CA ASN A 97 4.79 -33.02 79.63
C ASN A 97 3.48 -32.62 80.33
N VAL A 98 2.60 -31.97 79.60
CA VAL A 98 1.27 -31.54 80.05
C VAL A 98 0.22 -32.42 79.37
N TYR A 99 -0.47 -33.26 80.14
CA TYR A 99 -1.45 -34.23 79.61
C TYR A 99 -2.81 -33.58 79.24
N GLY A 100 -3.02 -32.33 79.62
CA GLY A 100 -4.21 -31.51 79.37
C GLY A 100 -3.81 -30.13 78.86
N ASN A 101 -4.47 -29.08 79.35
CA ASN A 101 -4.37 -27.72 78.83
C ASN A 101 -3.23 -26.92 79.46
N VAL A 102 -2.67 -25.99 78.69
CA VAL A 102 -1.72 -24.96 79.14
C VAL A 102 -2.37 -23.59 79.02
N THR A 103 -2.40 -22.82 80.11
CA THR A 103 -2.82 -21.42 80.14
C THR A 103 -1.69 -20.56 80.70
N ASN A 104 -1.06 -19.74 79.88
CA ASN A 104 -0.02 -18.80 80.33
C ASN A 104 -0.58 -17.38 80.47
N ASN A 105 -0.66 -16.85 81.68
CA ASN A 105 -0.92 -15.43 81.97
C ASN A 105 0.33 -14.72 82.55
N GLY A 106 1.41 -15.45 82.79
CA GLY A 106 2.67 -14.95 83.37
C GLY A 106 3.83 -15.03 82.37
N THR A 107 4.94 -15.65 82.76
CA THR A 107 6.12 -15.82 81.89
C THR A 107 6.53 -17.28 81.78
N ILE A 108 6.58 -17.82 80.56
CA ILE A 108 7.20 -19.12 80.27
C ILE A 108 8.43 -18.84 79.40
N ARG A 109 9.64 -19.14 79.89
CA ARG A 109 10.88 -18.75 79.20
C ARG A 109 12.01 -19.76 79.31
N ASN A 110 12.87 -19.77 78.30
CA ASN A 110 14.16 -20.44 78.34
C ASN A 110 15.14 -19.60 79.18
N GLN A 111 15.81 -20.19 80.17
CA GLN A 111 16.82 -19.53 81.01
C GLN A 111 18.21 -20.18 80.89
N ALA A 112 18.30 -21.45 80.51
CA ALA A 112 19.56 -22.18 80.41
C ALA A 112 20.04 -22.32 78.94
N PRO A 113 21.32 -22.70 78.71
CA PRO A 113 21.81 -23.08 77.38
C PRO A 113 21.03 -24.25 76.77
N ASN A 114 20.53 -25.15 77.63
CA ASN A 114 19.65 -26.25 77.22
C ASN A 114 18.28 -25.73 76.77
N GLY A 115 17.59 -26.47 75.90
CA GLY A 115 16.26 -26.08 75.46
C GLY A 115 15.13 -26.45 76.41
N PHE A 116 14.23 -25.51 76.69
CA PHE A 116 12.89 -25.83 77.20
C PHE A 116 12.02 -26.37 76.06
N VAL A 117 11.65 -27.66 76.14
CA VAL A 117 10.64 -28.32 75.30
C VAL A 117 9.36 -28.57 76.09
N LEU A 118 8.24 -28.01 75.62
CA LEU A 118 6.93 -28.21 76.20
C LEU A 118 6.10 -29.16 75.33
N ARG A 119 5.74 -30.34 75.87
CA ARG A 119 4.86 -31.31 75.23
C ARG A 119 3.45 -31.16 75.77
N VAL A 120 2.47 -30.92 74.90
CA VAL A 120 1.09 -30.65 75.32
C VAL A 120 0.12 -31.55 74.58
N LYS A 121 -0.74 -32.25 75.32
CA LYS A 121 -1.83 -33.08 74.77
C LYS A 121 -3.17 -32.36 74.65
N GLY A 122 -3.39 -31.27 75.39
CA GLY A 122 -4.60 -30.44 75.34
C GLY A 122 -4.40 -29.10 74.63
N ASN A 123 -5.27 -28.13 74.92
CA ASN A 123 -5.25 -26.79 74.33
C ASN A 123 -4.14 -25.92 74.92
N VAL A 124 -3.65 -24.94 74.15
CA VAL A 124 -2.62 -23.99 74.58
C VAL A 124 -3.14 -22.56 74.41
N SER A 125 -3.22 -21.82 75.52
CA SER A 125 -3.56 -20.39 75.53
C SER A 125 -2.41 -19.56 76.08
N ASN A 126 -1.95 -18.56 75.33
CA ASN A 126 -0.87 -17.66 75.73
C ASN A 126 -1.33 -16.19 75.82
N ASN A 127 -1.57 -15.73 77.04
CA ASN A 127 -1.86 -14.32 77.38
C ASN A 127 -0.66 -13.60 78.01
N GLY A 128 0.45 -14.31 78.24
CA GLY A 128 1.66 -13.82 78.90
C GLY A 128 2.87 -13.68 77.97
N THR A 129 4.07 -13.72 78.56
CA THR A 129 5.34 -13.81 77.83
C THR A 129 5.70 -15.27 77.58
N TRP A 130 6.14 -15.60 76.37
CA TRP A 130 6.47 -16.96 75.95
C TRP A 130 7.75 -16.97 75.13
N THR A 131 8.84 -17.54 75.63
CA THR A 131 10.16 -17.55 74.96
C THR A 131 10.90 -18.87 75.18
N ILE A 132 10.39 -19.98 74.64
CA ILE A 132 10.97 -21.33 74.85
C ILE A 132 11.64 -21.89 73.60
N ARG A 133 12.35 -23.02 73.70
CA ARG A 133 12.96 -23.63 72.51
C ARG A 133 11.90 -24.28 71.62
N ARG A 134 11.06 -25.15 72.18
CA ARG A 134 10.14 -25.96 71.37
C ARG A 134 8.80 -26.21 72.02
N VAL A 135 7.74 -26.19 71.22
CA VAL A 135 6.42 -26.72 71.56
C VAL A 135 6.15 -27.96 70.72
N GLU A 136 5.76 -29.06 71.36
CA GLU A 136 5.30 -30.28 70.71
C GLU A 136 3.81 -30.48 71.03
N LEU A 137 2.98 -30.36 70.01
CA LEU A 137 1.57 -30.73 70.07
C LEU A 137 1.51 -32.24 69.80
N ASN A 138 1.03 -33.01 70.78
CA ASN A 138 1.02 -34.47 70.74
C ASN A 138 -0.28 -35.08 71.29
N GLY A 139 -1.36 -34.31 71.26
CA GLY A 139 -2.71 -34.73 71.61
C GLY A 139 -3.35 -35.60 70.53
N THR A 140 -4.28 -36.47 70.93
CA THR A 140 -5.04 -37.32 69.99
C THR A 140 -6.35 -36.70 69.52
N GLY A 141 -6.79 -35.59 70.14
CA GLY A 141 -7.94 -34.79 69.74
C GLY A 141 -7.54 -33.44 69.14
N ILE A 142 -8.51 -32.68 68.63
CA ILE A 142 -8.25 -31.33 68.09
C ILE A 142 -7.67 -30.44 69.18
N GLN A 143 -6.47 -29.91 68.97
CA GLN A 143 -5.82 -29.00 69.90
C GLN A 143 -6.05 -27.55 69.46
N THR A 144 -6.60 -26.72 70.34
CA THR A 144 -6.80 -25.30 70.09
C THR A 144 -5.60 -24.48 70.58
N LEU A 145 -5.06 -23.63 69.71
CA LEU A 145 -4.07 -22.60 70.05
C LEU A 145 -4.77 -21.24 70.15
N SER A 146 -4.50 -20.48 71.21
CA SER A 146 -4.97 -19.11 71.35
C SER A 146 -3.88 -18.20 71.93
N ALA A 147 -3.88 -16.94 71.53
CA ALA A 147 -3.00 -15.91 72.03
C ALA A 147 -3.80 -14.64 72.35
N GLY A 148 -3.49 -13.99 73.47
CA GLY A 148 -4.04 -12.68 73.79
C GLY A 148 -3.62 -11.61 72.78
N SER A 149 -4.34 -10.49 72.73
CA SER A 149 -4.02 -9.39 71.80
C SER A 149 -2.55 -8.94 71.92
N GLY A 150 -1.83 -8.93 70.78
CA GLY A 150 -0.40 -8.60 70.71
C GLY A 150 0.55 -9.65 71.29
N LYS A 151 0.04 -10.81 71.76
CA LYS A 151 0.87 -11.92 72.25
C LYS A 151 1.23 -12.86 71.11
N LYS A 152 2.39 -13.50 71.25
CA LYS A 152 2.97 -14.39 70.24
C LYS A 152 3.53 -15.65 70.91
N PHE A 153 3.55 -16.75 70.18
CA PHE A 153 4.29 -17.95 70.54
C PHE A 153 5.72 -17.78 70.06
N GLU A 154 6.55 -17.15 70.90
CA GLU A 154 7.97 -17.02 70.60
C GLU A 154 8.71 -18.30 71.02
N CYS A 155 8.99 -19.13 70.01
CA CYS A 155 9.76 -20.35 70.17
C CYS A 155 10.69 -20.53 68.98
N ALA A 156 11.68 -21.43 69.09
CA ALA A 156 12.54 -21.79 67.96
C ALA A 156 11.86 -22.79 67.02
N MET A 157 10.91 -23.59 67.53
CA MET A 157 10.14 -24.55 66.74
C MET A 157 8.82 -24.91 67.41
N MET A 158 7.73 -24.93 66.65
CA MET A 158 6.49 -25.61 67.02
C MET A 158 6.31 -26.81 66.09
N VAL A 159 5.94 -27.97 66.64
CA VAL A 159 5.73 -29.19 65.85
C VAL A 159 4.45 -29.87 66.28
N ASP A 160 3.58 -30.19 65.33
CA ASP A 160 2.57 -31.23 65.52
C ASP A 160 3.22 -32.59 65.25
N THR A 161 3.36 -33.38 66.31
CA THR A 161 4.08 -34.66 66.27
C THR A 161 3.15 -35.86 66.13
N THR A 162 1.85 -35.63 66.17
CA THR A 162 0.85 -36.69 66.04
C THR A 162 0.42 -36.84 64.59
N ALA A 163 0.29 -38.09 64.12
CA ALA A 163 -0.31 -38.36 62.83
C ALA A 163 -1.82 -38.07 62.91
N ARG A 164 -2.19 -36.79 62.72
CA ARG A 164 -3.55 -36.25 62.53
C ARG A 164 -4.51 -36.41 63.73
N PRO A 165 -4.58 -35.38 64.59
CA PRO A 165 -5.78 -34.54 64.62
C PRO A 165 -5.48 -33.09 64.23
N ALA A 166 -6.51 -32.33 63.80
CA ALA A 166 -6.32 -30.94 63.39
C ALA A 166 -5.89 -30.04 64.56
N VAL A 167 -5.09 -29.02 64.27
CA VAL A 167 -4.85 -27.89 65.17
C VAL A 167 -5.84 -26.79 64.79
N ALA A 168 -6.52 -26.20 65.77
CA ALA A 168 -7.48 -25.12 65.54
C ALA A 168 -7.00 -23.81 66.15
N ALA A 169 -7.23 -22.69 65.49
CA ALA A 169 -7.04 -21.38 66.08
C ALA A 169 -8.25 -20.99 66.95
N GLY A 170 -7.99 -20.43 68.13
CA GLY A 170 -8.98 -19.78 69.00
C GLY A 170 -8.90 -18.25 68.97
N SER A 171 -7.91 -17.69 68.26
CA SER A 171 -7.66 -16.26 68.07
C SER A 171 -6.73 -16.07 66.87
N ASP A 172 -6.35 -14.84 66.54
CA ASP A 172 -5.18 -14.60 65.68
C ASP A 172 -3.94 -15.24 66.32
N ILE A 173 -3.14 -15.94 65.51
CA ILE A 173 -1.97 -16.69 66.00
C ILE A 173 -0.69 -16.12 65.38
N ALA A 174 0.21 -15.69 66.25
CA ALA A 174 1.51 -15.13 65.90
C ALA A 174 2.65 -16.06 66.30
N PHE A 175 3.56 -16.33 65.36
CA PHE A 175 4.76 -17.15 65.57
C PHE A 175 6.03 -16.38 65.17
N THR A 176 7.13 -16.61 65.90
CA THR A 176 8.46 -16.05 65.57
C THR A 176 9.41 -17.05 64.90
N ALA A 177 9.04 -18.33 64.82
CA ALA A 177 9.81 -19.37 64.14
C ALA A 177 8.88 -20.40 63.48
N GLY A 178 9.46 -21.48 62.95
CA GLY A 178 8.76 -22.50 62.17
C GLY A 178 7.71 -23.28 62.97
N PHE A 179 6.51 -23.41 62.40
CA PHE A 179 5.48 -24.37 62.77
C PHE A 179 5.45 -25.48 61.72
N ASP A 180 6.02 -26.64 62.07
CA ASP A 180 5.89 -27.88 61.31
C ASP A 180 4.57 -28.57 61.67
N LEU A 181 3.67 -28.68 60.70
CA LEU A 181 2.35 -29.29 60.89
C LEU A 181 2.37 -30.81 60.85
N GLY A 182 3.50 -31.49 60.56
CA GLY A 182 3.58 -32.95 60.63
C GLY A 182 2.58 -33.70 59.73
N LYS A 183 2.19 -33.09 58.59
CA LYS A 183 1.12 -33.50 57.65
C LYS A 183 -0.31 -33.34 58.17
N SER A 184 -0.50 -32.57 59.24
CA SER A 184 -1.79 -32.20 59.82
C SER A 184 -2.38 -30.94 59.14
N THR A 185 -3.57 -30.57 59.60
CA THR A 185 -4.31 -29.38 59.18
C THR A 185 -4.38 -28.37 60.32
N LEU A 186 -3.97 -27.14 60.06
CA LEU A 186 -4.23 -25.97 60.90
C LEU A 186 -5.51 -25.27 60.40
N ASP A 187 -6.62 -25.42 61.11
CA ASP A 187 -7.85 -24.68 60.87
C ASP A 187 -7.81 -23.33 61.58
N MET A 188 -7.63 -22.27 60.82
CA MET A 188 -7.55 -20.91 61.35
C MET A 188 -8.92 -20.33 61.74
N LYS A 189 -10.06 -20.97 61.42
CA LYS A 189 -11.40 -20.52 61.82
C LYS A 189 -11.69 -19.02 61.58
N ASN A 190 -11.24 -18.48 60.44
CA ASN A 190 -11.29 -17.06 60.07
C ASN A 190 -10.44 -16.10 60.92
N TYR A 191 -9.47 -16.61 61.67
CA TYR A 191 -8.41 -15.81 62.29
C TYR A 191 -7.20 -15.61 61.36
N ALA A 192 -6.34 -14.66 61.69
CA ALA A 192 -5.12 -14.35 60.97
C ALA A 192 -3.96 -15.25 61.42
N ALA A 193 -3.16 -15.71 60.45
CA ALA A 193 -1.87 -16.34 60.70
C ALA A 193 -0.76 -15.28 60.52
N ILE A 194 -0.03 -14.98 61.60
CA ILE A 194 0.95 -13.89 61.64
C ILE A 194 2.36 -14.46 61.81
N LEU A 195 3.26 -14.14 60.89
CA LEU A 195 4.62 -14.65 60.82
C LEU A 195 5.63 -13.52 61.08
N TYR A 196 6.39 -13.62 62.17
CA TYR A 196 7.41 -12.64 62.57
C TYR A 196 8.83 -13.16 62.31
N GLY A 197 9.62 -12.50 61.45
CA GLY A 197 11.08 -12.73 61.39
C GLY A 197 11.55 -14.05 60.73
N SER A 198 12.86 -14.37 60.80
CA SER A 198 13.55 -15.31 59.88
C SER A 198 14.12 -16.58 60.56
N PRO A 199 13.70 -17.79 60.14
CA PRO A 199 12.49 -18.08 59.36
C PRO A 199 11.32 -18.49 60.25
N ALA A 200 10.38 -17.55 60.47
CA ALA A 200 9.00 -17.92 60.77
C ALA A 200 8.37 -18.52 59.51
N SER A 201 7.90 -19.75 59.64
CA SER A 201 7.34 -20.53 58.53
C SER A 201 6.23 -21.44 59.01
N ILE A 202 5.28 -21.76 58.14
CA ILE A 202 4.37 -22.89 58.34
C ILE A 202 4.72 -23.90 57.26
N THR A 203 4.96 -25.15 57.67
CA THR A 203 5.51 -26.17 56.76
C THR A 203 4.83 -27.51 56.95
N ASN A 204 4.99 -28.38 55.95
CA ASN A 204 4.63 -29.79 55.99
C ASN A 204 3.17 -30.06 56.36
N GLY A 205 2.21 -29.33 55.79
CA GLY A 205 0.80 -29.55 56.09
C GLY A 205 -0.17 -28.68 55.31
N SER A 206 -1.37 -28.49 55.85
CA SER A 206 -2.39 -27.62 55.26
C SER A 206 -2.89 -26.58 56.26
N VAL A 207 -3.03 -25.33 55.83
CA VAL A 207 -3.70 -24.27 56.60
C VAL A 207 -5.03 -23.99 55.94
N VAL A 208 -6.15 -24.01 56.66
CA VAL A 208 -7.48 -23.77 56.09
C VAL A 208 -8.21 -22.66 56.84
N ASN A 209 -9.20 -22.04 56.18
CA ASN A 209 -10.02 -20.97 56.74
C ASN A 209 -9.20 -19.81 57.33
N ALA A 210 -8.04 -19.50 56.75
CA ALA A 210 -7.26 -18.34 57.15
C ALA A 210 -7.90 -17.07 56.57
N LYS A 211 -8.17 -16.08 57.43
CA LYS A 211 -8.63 -14.75 56.98
C LYS A 211 -7.50 -13.99 56.31
N ASP A 212 -6.38 -13.89 57.01
CA ASP A 212 -5.19 -13.16 56.58
C ASP A 212 -3.94 -14.02 56.80
N ILE A 213 -2.97 -13.88 55.91
CA ILE A 213 -1.58 -14.33 56.13
C ILE A 213 -0.73 -13.07 56.18
N VAL A 214 -0.16 -12.79 57.35
CA VAL A 214 0.50 -11.52 57.63
C VAL A 214 1.99 -11.75 57.87
N GLY A 215 2.85 -11.14 57.06
CA GLY A 215 4.31 -11.22 57.22
C GLY A 215 4.90 -9.96 57.83
N TYR A 216 5.52 -10.07 59.01
CA TYR A 216 6.15 -8.94 59.71
C TYR A 216 7.69 -9.03 59.65
N THR A 217 8.36 -7.93 59.29
CA THR A 217 9.80 -7.90 58.99
C THR A 217 10.66 -7.13 60.01
N ALA A 218 10.10 -6.68 61.13
CA ALA A 218 10.79 -5.77 62.06
C ALA A 218 12.04 -6.35 62.75
N ASP A 219 12.22 -7.68 62.75
CA ASP A 219 13.29 -8.37 63.51
C ASP A 219 14.45 -8.88 62.62
N GLY A 220 14.77 -8.17 61.53
CA GLY A 220 15.87 -8.53 60.62
C GLY A 220 15.60 -9.78 59.76
N GLY A 221 14.41 -10.36 59.89
CA GLY A 221 14.02 -11.59 59.23
C GLY A 221 12.84 -11.44 58.27
N ASN A 222 12.66 -12.44 57.40
CA ASN A 222 11.64 -12.42 56.36
C ASN A 222 10.88 -13.75 56.40
N PRO A 223 9.56 -13.73 56.60
CA PRO A 223 8.78 -14.94 56.75
C PRO A 223 8.73 -15.71 55.42
N VAL A 224 8.93 -17.01 55.52
CA VAL A 224 9.02 -17.93 54.38
C VAL A 224 7.91 -18.96 54.50
N VAL A 225 7.20 -19.18 53.40
CA VAL A 225 6.20 -20.22 53.25
C VAL A 225 6.79 -21.33 52.39
N ASP A 226 6.76 -22.56 52.88
CA ASP A 226 7.43 -23.70 52.26
C ASP A 226 6.67 -25.00 52.48
N ASN A 227 6.51 -25.80 51.43
CA ASN A 227 5.88 -27.12 51.46
C ASN A 227 4.55 -27.17 52.23
N VAL A 228 3.62 -26.29 51.87
CA VAL A 228 2.34 -26.12 52.57
C VAL A 228 1.23 -25.74 51.60
N SER A 229 0.01 -26.20 51.88
CA SER A 229 -1.20 -25.83 51.15
C SER A 229 -2.08 -24.91 51.98
N TYR A 230 -2.50 -23.78 51.44
CA TYR A 230 -3.47 -22.87 52.06
C TYR A 230 -4.83 -23.03 51.38
N GLY A 231 -5.86 -23.44 52.12
CA GLY A 231 -7.25 -23.47 51.66
C GLY A 231 -8.03 -22.24 52.10
N GLY A 232 -9.03 -21.86 51.30
CA GLY A 232 -9.90 -20.70 51.57
C GLY A 232 -9.50 -19.46 50.78
N ASN A 233 -9.90 -18.28 51.26
CA ASN A 233 -9.69 -17.02 50.52
C ASN A 233 -8.84 -15.99 51.30
N PRO A 234 -7.57 -16.28 51.58
CA PRO A 234 -6.76 -15.41 52.44
C PRO A 234 -6.35 -14.11 51.75
N THR A 235 -6.22 -13.04 52.54
CA THR A 235 -5.51 -11.83 52.14
C THR A 235 -4.05 -11.90 52.61
N VAL A 236 -3.11 -11.73 51.68
CA VAL A 236 -1.68 -11.64 51.96
C VAL A 236 -1.33 -10.19 52.31
N LYS A 237 -0.88 -9.98 53.54
CA LYS A 237 -0.48 -8.70 54.11
C LYS A 237 0.98 -8.74 54.56
N GLY A 238 1.63 -7.59 54.62
CA GLY A 238 3.06 -7.54 54.89
C GLY A 238 3.89 -8.24 53.81
N ARG A 239 5.13 -8.58 54.13
CA ARG A 239 6.07 -9.20 53.17
C ARG A 239 6.12 -10.71 53.39
N ILE A 240 5.64 -11.49 52.42
CA ILE A 240 5.67 -12.97 52.43
C ILE A 240 6.57 -13.50 51.32
N ARG A 241 7.42 -14.49 51.65
CA ARG A 241 8.28 -15.18 50.67
C ARG A 241 7.82 -16.59 50.38
N ILE A 242 7.79 -16.94 49.11
CA ILE A 242 7.50 -18.29 48.62
C ILE A 242 8.82 -19.04 48.43
N ASN A 243 8.95 -20.22 49.05
CA ASN A 243 10.02 -21.16 48.76
C ASN A 243 9.55 -22.22 47.74
N SER A 244 9.32 -23.48 48.13
CA SER A 244 8.98 -24.55 47.19
C SER A 244 7.66 -25.21 47.57
N LEU A 245 6.96 -25.80 46.59
CA LEU A 245 5.76 -26.62 46.82
C LEU A 245 4.64 -25.89 47.61
N VAL A 246 4.45 -24.60 47.35
CA VAL A 246 3.36 -23.82 47.96
C VAL A 246 2.15 -23.81 47.05
N THR A 247 0.98 -24.16 47.61
CA THR A 247 -0.30 -24.13 46.90
C THR A 247 -1.33 -23.30 47.66
N PHE A 248 -2.03 -22.40 46.98
CA PHE A 248 -3.27 -21.79 47.46
C PHE A 248 -4.45 -22.44 46.75
N SER A 249 -5.35 -23.05 47.52
CA SER A 249 -6.58 -23.69 47.05
C SER A 249 -7.78 -22.78 47.37
N GLY A 250 -7.98 -21.79 46.51
CA GLY A 250 -8.98 -20.73 46.64
C GLY A 250 -8.49 -19.39 46.10
N ASN A 251 -9.31 -18.35 46.26
CA ASN A 251 -8.99 -17.03 45.73
C ASN A 251 -8.03 -16.30 46.67
N ILE A 252 -6.99 -15.65 46.13
CA ILE A 252 -6.05 -14.89 46.95
C ILE A 252 -6.08 -13.40 46.61
N THR A 253 -5.95 -12.57 47.64
CA THR A 253 -5.76 -11.13 47.49
C THR A 253 -4.41 -10.72 48.09
N VAL A 254 -3.53 -10.14 47.28
CA VAL A 254 -2.23 -9.60 47.75
C VAL A 254 -2.41 -8.10 47.95
N THR A 255 -2.24 -7.60 49.18
CA THR A 255 -2.35 -6.15 49.47
C THR A 255 -1.01 -5.49 49.78
N ASP A 256 0.03 -6.28 50.02
CA ASP A 256 1.39 -5.81 50.27
C ASP A 256 2.37 -6.64 49.41
N THR A 257 3.36 -7.36 49.94
CA THR A 257 4.45 -7.91 49.12
C THR A 257 4.47 -9.43 49.11
N LEU A 258 4.44 -10.01 47.91
CA LEU A 258 4.64 -11.44 47.65
C LEU A 258 5.86 -11.63 46.73
N GLU A 259 6.85 -12.38 47.17
CA GLU A 259 8.09 -12.59 46.40
C GLU A 259 8.67 -14.00 46.62
N ASN A 260 9.68 -14.41 45.87
CA ASN A 260 10.40 -15.67 46.15
C ASN A 260 11.42 -15.54 47.31
N SER A 261 11.78 -16.67 47.91
CA SER A 261 12.95 -16.77 48.79
C SER A 261 14.25 -16.63 47.98
N SER A 262 15.28 -16.03 48.60
CA SER A 262 16.63 -15.92 48.04
C SER A 262 17.53 -16.99 48.68
N GLY A 263 17.89 -18.04 47.94
CA GLY A 263 18.75 -19.12 48.46
C GLY A 263 19.54 -19.80 47.34
N TYR A 264 20.78 -20.21 47.64
CA TYR A 264 21.71 -20.83 46.69
C TYR A 264 21.20 -22.22 46.23
N GLY A 265 21.25 -22.50 44.93
CA GLY A 265 21.17 -23.87 44.39
C GLY A 265 19.78 -24.43 44.06
N HIS A 266 18.71 -23.62 44.07
CA HIS A 266 17.38 -24.09 43.69
C HIS A 266 16.91 -23.52 42.34
N PRO A 267 16.18 -24.32 41.53
CA PRO A 267 15.48 -23.81 40.36
C PRO A 267 14.44 -22.74 40.76
N GLU A 268 13.87 -22.08 39.74
CA GLU A 268 12.73 -21.18 39.86
C GLU A 268 11.70 -21.64 40.92
N LYS A 269 11.28 -20.73 41.80
CA LYS A 269 10.34 -20.99 42.89
C LYS A 269 8.92 -20.97 42.36
N THR A 270 8.17 -22.04 42.58
CA THR A 270 6.82 -22.20 42.02
C THR A 270 5.74 -21.97 43.08
N LEU A 271 4.80 -21.09 42.76
CA LEU A 271 3.56 -20.88 43.49
C LEU A 271 2.38 -21.38 42.65
N LYS A 272 1.56 -22.30 43.20
CA LYS A 272 0.31 -22.72 42.54
C LYS A 272 -0.89 -22.05 43.19
N ILE A 273 -1.79 -21.50 42.38
CA ILE A 273 -3.05 -20.87 42.82
C ILE A 273 -4.19 -21.57 42.07
N VAL A 274 -4.96 -22.37 42.82
CA VAL A 274 -6.18 -23.03 42.34
C VAL A 274 -7.36 -22.11 42.66
N GLY A 275 -7.47 -21.02 41.91
CA GLY A 275 -8.45 -19.95 42.14
C GLY A 275 -8.04 -18.63 41.47
N ASN A 276 -8.75 -17.56 41.80
CA ASN A 276 -8.47 -16.22 41.29
C ASN A 276 -7.34 -15.55 42.08
N LEU A 277 -6.53 -14.71 41.42
CA LEU A 277 -5.53 -13.85 42.05
C LEU A 277 -5.90 -12.38 41.84
N THR A 278 -6.09 -11.64 42.92
CA THR A 278 -6.17 -10.18 42.92
C THR A 278 -4.90 -9.59 43.54
N ASN A 279 -4.12 -8.84 42.77
CA ASN A 279 -2.95 -8.10 43.24
C ASN A 279 -3.28 -6.61 43.42
N ASN A 280 -3.33 -6.14 44.65
CA ASN A 280 -3.40 -4.74 45.04
C ASN A 280 -2.06 -4.22 45.63
N GLY A 281 -1.03 -5.08 45.72
CA GLY A 281 0.27 -4.77 46.32
C GLY A 281 1.43 -4.94 45.33
N ILE A 282 2.44 -5.71 45.68
CA ILE A 282 3.66 -5.98 44.93
C ILE A 282 3.84 -7.49 44.80
N ILE A 283 3.87 -7.99 43.57
CA ILE A 283 4.31 -9.35 43.24
C ILE A 283 5.63 -9.22 42.50
N ARG A 284 6.71 -9.78 43.03
CA ARG A 284 8.04 -9.61 42.43
C ARG A 284 9.02 -10.77 42.58
N ASN A 285 10.05 -10.77 41.74
CA ASN A 285 11.27 -11.53 42.02
C ASN A 285 12.09 -10.88 43.14
N ASN A 286 12.80 -11.71 43.91
CA ASN A 286 13.78 -11.30 44.91
C ASN A 286 15.11 -12.01 44.66
N GLY A 287 16.11 -11.25 44.19
CA GLY A 287 17.45 -11.75 43.85
C GLY A 287 17.54 -12.32 42.43
N SER A 288 18.55 -13.17 42.18
CA SER A 288 18.86 -13.76 40.86
C SER A 288 17.96 -14.94 40.47
N TYR A 289 17.18 -15.48 41.40
CA TYR A 289 16.26 -16.61 41.16
C TYR A 289 14.84 -16.09 40.87
N GLY A 290 14.11 -16.79 39.99
CA GLY A 290 12.78 -16.40 39.55
C GLY A 290 11.64 -16.96 40.41
N LEU A 291 10.55 -16.20 40.50
CA LEU A 291 9.23 -16.65 40.93
C LEU A 291 8.39 -17.04 39.70
N ALA A 292 7.85 -18.26 39.69
CA ALA A 292 6.81 -18.71 38.76
C ALA A 292 5.48 -18.85 39.49
N ILE A 293 4.41 -18.28 38.93
CA ILE A 293 3.06 -18.36 39.48
C ILE A 293 2.15 -19.07 38.48
N ASN A 294 1.59 -20.20 38.87
CA ASN A 294 0.62 -20.97 38.08
C ASN A 294 -0.79 -20.72 38.62
N ILE A 295 -1.70 -20.26 37.76
CA ILE A 295 -3.03 -19.75 38.14
C ILE A 295 -4.11 -20.45 37.31
N THR A 296 -5.05 -21.11 37.97
CA THR A 296 -6.18 -21.76 37.28
C THR A 296 -7.41 -20.86 37.09
N GLY A 297 -7.50 -19.75 37.85
CA GLY A 297 -8.62 -18.79 37.79
C GLY A 297 -8.26 -17.44 37.16
N ASN A 298 -9.10 -16.43 37.40
CA ASN A 298 -8.94 -15.08 36.85
C ASN A 298 -7.80 -14.31 37.53
N VAL A 299 -7.23 -13.34 36.80
CA VAL A 299 -6.15 -12.46 37.29
C VAL A 299 -6.61 -11.01 37.25
N THR A 300 -6.57 -10.34 38.40
CA THR A 300 -6.76 -8.89 38.51
C THR A 300 -5.50 -8.25 39.07
N ASN A 301 -4.87 -7.34 38.34
CA ASN A 301 -3.66 -6.65 38.78
C ASN A 301 -3.85 -5.13 38.85
N ASN A 302 -4.00 -4.62 40.07
CA ASN A 302 -4.01 -3.19 40.41
C ASN A 302 -2.66 -2.72 40.98
N GLY A 303 -1.78 -3.66 41.33
CA GLY A 303 -0.50 -3.44 41.99
C GLY A 303 0.71 -3.35 41.05
N THR A 304 1.86 -3.78 41.55
CA THR A 304 3.11 -3.99 40.82
C THR A 304 3.26 -5.48 40.51
N TRP A 305 3.65 -5.83 39.28
CA TRP A 305 3.74 -7.21 38.81
C TRP A 305 5.05 -7.40 38.03
N VAL A 306 6.12 -7.77 38.74
CA VAL A 306 7.49 -7.81 38.19
C VAL A 306 8.22 -9.07 38.64
N HIS A 307 7.91 -10.19 38.00
CA HIS A 307 8.45 -11.51 38.39
C HIS A 307 8.79 -12.37 37.17
N ASN A 308 9.30 -13.60 37.37
CA ASN A 308 9.88 -14.36 36.26
C ASN A 308 8.84 -14.86 35.26
N ARG A 309 7.82 -15.59 35.74
CA ARG A 309 6.81 -16.20 34.85
C ARG A 309 5.44 -16.34 35.50
N THR A 310 4.40 -16.04 34.72
CA THR A 310 3.01 -16.39 35.01
C THR A 310 2.55 -17.48 34.05
N GLU A 311 1.93 -18.52 34.60
CA GLU A 311 1.29 -19.59 33.85
C GLU A 311 -0.23 -19.57 34.07
N LEU A 312 -0.99 -19.47 32.99
CA LEU A 312 -2.44 -19.63 33.00
C LEU A 312 -2.77 -21.08 32.65
N SER A 313 -3.41 -21.78 33.57
CA SER A 313 -3.61 -23.24 33.55
C SER A 313 -5.06 -23.67 33.79
N GLY A 314 -6.00 -22.72 33.70
CA GLY A 314 -7.42 -22.99 33.84
C GLY A 314 -7.98 -23.76 32.66
N THR A 315 -8.88 -24.70 32.93
CA THR A 315 -9.59 -25.48 31.90
C THR A 315 -10.82 -24.77 31.34
N THR A 316 -11.17 -23.60 31.91
CA THR A 316 -12.26 -22.72 31.49
C THR A 316 -11.70 -21.36 31.09
N ASN A 317 -12.52 -20.48 30.54
CA ASN A 317 -12.09 -19.12 30.21
C ASN A 317 -11.52 -18.41 31.45
N GLN A 318 -10.34 -17.79 31.31
CA GLN A 318 -9.68 -17.00 32.34
C GLN A 318 -9.70 -15.52 31.94
N VAL A 319 -10.23 -14.67 32.82
CA VAL A 319 -10.26 -13.22 32.61
C VAL A 319 -9.00 -12.59 33.20
N VAL A 320 -8.33 -11.74 32.42
CA VAL A 320 -7.19 -10.92 32.87
C VAL A 320 -7.60 -9.45 32.87
N THR A 321 -7.46 -8.79 34.01
CA THR A 321 -7.84 -7.38 34.22
C THR A 321 -6.68 -6.61 34.82
N LEU A 322 -6.37 -5.45 34.26
CA LEU A 322 -5.34 -4.52 34.74
C LEU A 322 -5.97 -3.21 35.19
N GLY A 323 -5.46 -2.68 36.31
CA GLY A 323 -5.71 -1.29 36.69
C GLY A 323 -5.15 -0.31 35.65
N ALA A 324 -5.62 0.95 35.68
CA ALA A 324 -5.16 1.96 34.75
C ALA A 324 -3.62 2.12 34.77
N ASN A 325 -3.02 2.18 33.58
CA ASN A 325 -1.57 2.30 33.37
C ASN A 325 -0.71 1.19 34.00
N LYS A 326 -1.30 0.02 34.28
CA LYS A 326 -0.56 -1.16 34.78
C LYS A 326 -0.09 -2.05 33.63
N PHE A 327 1.03 -2.74 33.89
CA PHE A 327 1.65 -3.69 32.99
C PHE A 327 1.87 -5.01 33.71
N LEU A 328 1.91 -6.08 32.91
CA LEU A 328 2.32 -7.41 33.30
C LEU A 328 3.79 -7.59 32.91
N GLU A 329 4.69 -7.40 33.87
CA GLU A 329 6.14 -7.47 33.68
C GLU A 329 6.69 -8.83 34.09
N SER A 330 6.15 -9.88 33.48
CA SER A 330 6.65 -11.25 33.59
C SER A 330 6.46 -11.97 32.26
N ALA A 331 7.19 -13.05 32.02
CA ALA A 331 6.82 -13.95 30.93
C ALA A 331 5.43 -14.55 31.18
N PHE A 332 4.59 -14.64 30.16
CA PHE A 332 3.27 -15.27 30.23
C PHE A 332 3.22 -16.52 29.37
N LYS A 333 2.59 -17.57 29.88
CA LYS A 333 2.41 -18.82 29.15
C LYS A 333 1.04 -19.42 29.48
N VAL A 334 0.30 -19.80 28.45
CA VAL A 334 -0.85 -20.69 28.62
C VAL A 334 -0.33 -22.13 28.71
N THR A 335 -0.90 -22.97 29.57
CA THR A 335 -0.49 -24.40 29.68
C THR A 335 -1.59 -25.37 29.27
N ASP A 336 -2.85 -24.94 29.29
CA ASP A 336 -4.02 -25.68 28.84
C ASP A 336 -4.76 -24.87 27.76
N SER A 337 -5.13 -25.50 26.64
CA SER A 337 -5.81 -24.84 25.51
C SER A 337 -7.33 -25.02 25.49
N LEU A 338 -7.95 -25.59 26.52
CA LEU A 338 -9.39 -25.88 26.58
C LEU A 338 -10.23 -24.63 26.85
N GLY A 339 -9.69 -23.63 27.54
CA GLY A 339 -10.31 -22.32 27.76
C GLY A 339 -9.67 -21.20 26.92
N MET A 340 -10.35 -20.07 26.78
CA MET A 340 -9.81 -18.84 26.19
C MET A 340 -9.28 -17.89 27.27
N ILE A 341 -8.32 -17.03 26.92
CA ILE A 341 -7.96 -15.88 27.74
C ILE A 341 -8.83 -14.70 27.30
N VAL A 342 -9.48 -14.03 28.24
CA VAL A 342 -10.40 -12.91 27.97
C VAL A 342 -9.89 -11.65 28.65
N ALA A 343 -9.76 -10.56 27.90
CA ALA A 343 -9.41 -9.27 28.47
C ALA A 343 -10.60 -8.67 29.22
N GLY A 344 -10.42 -8.33 30.49
CA GLY A 344 -11.37 -7.55 31.28
C GLY A 344 -11.10 -6.04 31.28
N SER A 345 -10.01 -5.61 30.63
CA SER A 345 -9.59 -4.21 30.47
C SER A 345 -8.56 -4.10 29.33
N ASN A 346 -8.02 -2.90 29.11
CA ASN A 346 -6.77 -2.77 28.35
C ASN A 346 -5.66 -3.62 28.98
N LEU A 347 -4.90 -4.34 28.15
CA LEU A 347 -3.80 -5.20 28.59
C LEU A 347 -2.46 -4.64 28.12
N GLY A 348 -1.46 -4.69 29.00
CA GLY A 348 -0.10 -4.23 28.76
C GLY A 348 0.93 -5.28 29.13
N PHE A 349 1.84 -5.63 28.22
CA PHE A 349 2.92 -6.59 28.45
C PHE A 349 4.28 -5.98 28.11
N THR A 350 5.28 -6.26 28.95
CA THR A 350 6.69 -5.87 28.68
C THR A 350 7.58 -7.05 28.30
N SER A 351 7.06 -8.26 28.41
CA SER A 351 7.72 -9.52 28.08
C SER A 351 6.83 -10.37 27.17
N TRP A 352 7.28 -11.59 26.86
CA TRP A 352 6.63 -12.48 25.91
C TRP A 352 5.41 -13.17 26.51
N PHE A 353 4.40 -13.42 25.68
CA PHE A 353 3.20 -14.20 25.98
C PHE A 353 3.04 -15.33 24.95
N ASP A 354 3.36 -16.56 25.37
CA ASP A 354 3.11 -17.79 24.59
C ASP A 354 1.66 -18.24 24.78
N LEU A 355 0.84 -18.10 23.74
CA LEU A 355 -0.55 -18.54 23.78
C LEU A 355 -0.70 -20.06 23.59
N ARG A 356 0.33 -20.81 23.16
CA ARG A 356 0.25 -22.26 22.89
C ARG A 356 -0.98 -22.72 22.11
N LYS A 357 -1.35 -21.96 21.07
CA LYS A 357 -2.52 -22.12 20.19
C LYS A 357 -3.87 -21.75 20.84
N CYS A 358 -3.86 -21.19 22.05
CA CYS A 358 -5.05 -20.61 22.69
C CYS A 358 -5.49 -19.32 21.99
N VAL A 359 -6.73 -18.90 22.28
CA VAL A 359 -7.31 -17.63 21.85
C VAL A 359 -7.21 -16.61 22.98
N LEU A 360 -6.71 -15.41 22.66
CA LEU A 360 -6.84 -14.20 23.47
C LEU A 360 -7.95 -13.31 22.89
N ASP A 361 -9.10 -13.27 23.54
CA ASP A 361 -10.18 -12.34 23.22
C ASP A 361 -9.93 -10.99 23.90
N MET A 362 -9.63 -9.96 23.10
CA MET A 362 -9.39 -8.62 23.64
C MET A 362 -10.67 -7.83 23.90
N LYS A 363 -11.88 -8.33 23.56
CA LYS A 363 -13.17 -7.66 23.84
C LYS A 363 -13.24 -6.19 23.44
N ASN A 364 -12.58 -5.81 22.34
CA ASN A 364 -12.44 -4.44 21.85
C ASN A 364 -11.64 -3.50 22.78
N TYR A 365 -10.80 -4.06 23.66
CA TYR A 365 -9.79 -3.33 24.42
C TYR A 365 -8.48 -3.17 23.64
N THR A 366 -7.64 -2.26 24.13
CA THR A 366 -6.30 -2.01 23.60
C THR A 366 -5.31 -3.04 24.14
N LEU A 367 -4.49 -3.62 23.26
CA LEU A 367 -3.32 -4.42 23.61
C LEU A 367 -2.05 -3.58 23.41
N THR A 368 -1.31 -3.33 24.49
CA THR A 368 -0.04 -2.59 24.45
C THR A 368 1.13 -3.53 24.69
N LEU A 369 2.09 -3.53 23.77
CA LEU A 369 3.37 -4.21 23.92
C LEU A 369 4.45 -3.15 24.11
N GLN A 370 5.33 -3.33 25.09
CA GLN A 370 6.32 -2.32 25.45
C GLN A 370 7.72 -2.90 25.69
N GLY A 371 8.70 -2.50 24.89
CA GLY A 371 10.10 -2.93 25.02
C GLY A 371 10.51 -4.13 24.15
N ALA A 372 11.81 -4.51 24.19
CA ALA A 372 12.45 -5.48 23.29
C ALA A 372 11.94 -6.92 23.39
N GLY A 373 11.45 -7.30 24.57
CA GLY A 373 10.97 -8.65 24.85
C GLY A 373 9.46 -8.82 24.72
N ALA A 374 8.72 -7.73 24.44
CA ALA A 374 7.26 -7.76 24.40
C ALA A 374 6.76 -8.36 23.07
N THR A 375 6.26 -9.59 23.13
CA THR A 375 5.68 -10.30 21.98
C THR A 375 4.51 -11.16 22.43
N VAL A 376 3.47 -11.26 21.60
CA VAL A 376 2.40 -12.25 21.77
C VAL A 376 2.51 -13.17 20.58
N TYR A 377 2.68 -14.47 20.82
CA TYR A 377 3.01 -15.43 19.78
C TYR A 377 2.31 -16.76 19.98
N ASN A 378 2.30 -17.57 18.92
CA ASN A 378 1.82 -18.94 18.92
C ASN A 378 0.35 -19.05 19.35
N GLY A 379 -0.56 -18.29 18.73
CA GLY A 379 -1.99 -18.31 19.03
C GLY A 379 -2.81 -17.38 18.14
N ILE A 380 -4.05 -17.12 18.58
CA ILE A 380 -4.97 -16.18 17.92
C ILE A 380 -5.33 -15.07 18.91
N VAL A 381 -5.22 -13.82 18.49
CA VAL A 381 -5.76 -12.66 19.23
C VAL A 381 -6.96 -12.12 18.45
N MET A 382 -8.13 -12.00 19.08
CA MET A 382 -9.32 -11.47 18.41
C MET A 382 -9.87 -10.22 19.07
N ASP A 383 -10.71 -9.48 18.35
CA ASP A 383 -11.41 -8.29 18.83
C ASP A 383 -10.47 -7.24 19.46
N THR A 384 -9.30 -7.03 18.86
CA THR A 384 -8.34 -6.01 19.33
C THR A 384 -8.68 -4.66 18.72
N LYS A 385 -9.02 -3.66 19.54
CA LYS A 385 -9.28 -2.29 19.05
C LYS A 385 -8.03 -1.64 18.47
N ASP A 386 -7.00 -1.57 19.32
CA ASP A 386 -5.71 -0.97 19.02
C ASP A 386 -4.61 -1.94 19.47
N LEU A 387 -3.69 -2.27 18.56
CA LEU A 387 -2.42 -2.92 18.88
C LEU A 387 -1.33 -1.85 18.88
N VAL A 388 -0.78 -1.57 20.07
CA VAL A 388 0.13 -0.45 20.30
C VAL A 388 1.52 -0.98 20.60
N GLY A 389 2.49 -0.62 19.77
CA GLY A 389 3.90 -0.89 20.03
C GLY A 389 4.61 0.31 20.68
N LYS A 390 5.13 0.16 21.90
CA LYS A 390 5.88 1.21 22.61
C LYS A 390 7.35 0.84 22.81
N MET A 391 8.23 1.80 22.62
CA MET A 391 9.66 1.69 22.95
C MET A 391 9.89 1.93 24.45
N ILE A 392 10.95 1.32 24.99
CA ILE A 392 11.53 1.71 26.29
C ILE A 392 12.96 2.18 26.03
N GLY A 393 13.23 3.48 26.24
CA GLY A 393 14.55 4.09 26.06
C GLY A 393 15.10 4.00 24.62
N ASP A 394 16.42 4.20 24.51
CA ASP A 394 17.14 4.33 23.23
C ASP A 394 17.66 2.98 22.69
N GLN A 395 17.58 1.92 23.48
CA GLN A 395 18.10 0.61 23.14
C GLN A 395 17.04 -0.22 22.40
N TYR A 396 17.26 -0.47 21.10
CA TYR A 396 16.82 -1.56 20.20
C TYR A 396 15.54 -2.38 20.48
N GLY A 397 14.65 -1.95 21.35
CA GLY A 397 13.62 -2.77 21.94
C GLY A 397 12.22 -2.40 21.53
N THR A 398 11.82 -2.80 20.32
CA THR A 398 10.43 -2.69 19.89
C THR A 398 9.72 -4.02 20.09
N PRO A 399 8.39 -3.99 20.25
CA PRO A 399 7.56 -5.18 20.13
C PRO A 399 7.68 -5.86 18.77
N ILE A 400 7.63 -7.19 18.78
CA ILE A 400 7.72 -8.03 17.59
C ILE A 400 6.45 -8.86 17.48
N LEU A 401 5.80 -8.80 16.31
CA LEU A 401 4.74 -9.72 15.92
C LEU A 401 5.39 -10.94 15.27
N ASP A 402 5.30 -12.08 15.96
CA ASP A 402 5.96 -13.32 15.55
C ASP A 402 5.02 -14.51 15.70
N ASN A 403 4.89 -15.29 14.62
CA ASN A 403 4.03 -16.47 14.53
C ASN A 403 2.66 -16.28 15.21
N ILE A 404 1.94 -15.22 14.85
CA ILE A 404 0.68 -14.84 15.48
C ILE A 404 -0.40 -14.50 14.45
N THR A 405 -1.65 -14.85 14.77
CA THR A 405 -2.83 -14.42 14.01
C THR A 405 -3.64 -13.42 14.81
N TYR A 406 -3.96 -12.27 14.22
CA TYR A 406 -5.00 -11.38 14.75
C TYR A 406 -6.26 -11.53 13.91
N SER A 407 -7.44 -11.55 14.53
CA SER A 407 -8.74 -11.61 13.85
C SER A 407 -9.61 -10.40 14.22
N GLY A 408 -10.34 -9.89 13.23
CA GLY A 408 -11.17 -8.69 13.34
C GLY A 408 -10.49 -7.44 12.76
N THR A 409 -11.22 -6.32 12.83
CA THR A 409 -10.67 -5.02 12.40
C THR A 409 -9.68 -4.52 13.44
N ILE A 410 -8.45 -4.16 13.02
CA ILE A 410 -7.37 -3.79 13.92
C ILE A 410 -6.68 -2.49 13.51
N ASN A 411 -6.40 -1.64 14.49
CA ASN A 411 -5.59 -0.44 14.31
C ASN A 411 -4.17 -0.69 14.83
N LEU A 412 -3.18 -0.51 13.96
CA LEU A 412 -1.76 -0.60 14.30
C LEU A 412 -1.24 0.80 14.66
N ARG A 413 -0.68 0.95 15.86
CA ARG A 413 -0.19 2.22 16.41
C ARG A 413 1.18 2.05 17.05
N GLY A 414 1.92 3.16 17.18
CA GLY A 414 3.29 3.15 17.66
C GLY A 414 4.24 2.44 16.69
N LEU A 415 5.35 1.90 17.22
CA LEU A 415 6.35 1.18 16.43
C LEU A 415 6.21 -0.33 16.61
N LEU A 416 5.76 -1.02 15.57
CA LEU A 416 5.60 -2.48 15.54
C LEU A 416 6.60 -3.12 14.56
N ARG A 417 7.36 -4.10 15.05
CA ARG A 417 8.20 -4.96 14.18
C ARG A 417 7.48 -6.25 13.83
N VAL A 418 7.72 -6.77 12.63
CA VAL A 418 7.08 -8.02 12.14
C VAL A 418 8.15 -9.04 11.77
N ASN A 419 8.01 -10.25 12.30
CA ASN A 419 8.69 -11.45 11.82
C ASN A 419 7.76 -12.24 10.89
N ALA A 420 6.63 -12.64 11.43
CA ALA A 420 5.58 -13.36 10.72
C ALA A 420 4.24 -13.10 11.44
N ALA A 421 3.32 -12.42 10.78
CA ALA A 421 2.00 -12.16 11.35
C ALA A 421 0.91 -12.23 10.27
N THR A 422 -0.23 -12.80 10.64
CA THR A 422 -1.44 -12.81 9.81
C THR A 422 -2.51 -11.96 10.48
N LEU A 423 -3.03 -10.94 9.80
CA LEU A 423 -4.14 -10.11 10.25
C LEU A 423 -5.37 -10.46 9.40
N GLN A 424 -6.35 -11.14 9.99
CA GLN A 424 -7.60 -11.55 9.35
C GLN A 424 -8.67 -10.49 9.63
N GLY A 425 -8.86 -9.57 8.69
CA GLY A 425 -9.77 -8.44 8.83
C GLY A 425 -9.19 -7.14 8.27
N ASN A 426 -9.93 -6.05 8.44
CA ASN A 426 -9.49 -4.74 7.98
C ASN A 426 -8.39 -4.18 8.88
N VAL A 427 -7.33 -3.65 8.29
CA VAL A 427 -6.15 -3.13 9.00
C VAL A 427 -5.98 -1.65 8.70
N SER A 428 -5.81 -0.86 9.76
CA SER A 428 -5.45 0.55 9.67
C SER A 428 -4.07 0.77 10.30
N VAL A 429 -3.11 1.29 9.53
CA VAL A 429 -1.78 1.68 10.04
C VAL A 429 -1.77 3.18 10.25
N THR A 430 -1.49 3.64 11.47
CA THR A 430 -1.48 5.08 11.81
C THR A 430 -0.11 5.62 12.17
N ASP A 431 0.84 4.75 12.45
CA ASP A 431 2.22 5.07 12.84
C ASP A 431 3.18 4.12 12.10
N THR A 432 4.10 3.41 12.75
CA THR A 432 5.20 2.74 12.06
C THR A 432 5.12 1.22 12.13
N VAL A 433 5.13 0.57 10.96
CA VAL A 433 5.25 -0.88 10.82
C VAL A 433 6.48 -1.22 9.98
N GLN A 434 7.31 -2.13 10.47
CA GLN A 434 8.53 -2.56 9.80
C GLN A 434 8.85 -4.03 10.09
N ASN A 435 9.77 -4.64 9.35
CA ASN A 435 10.36 -5.93 9.74
C ASN A 435 11.33 -5.80 10.93
N SER A 436 11.64 -6.94 11.55
CA SER A 436 12.67 -7.01 12.60
C SER A 436 14.10 -6.91 12.06
N THR A 437 15.03 -6.44 12.90
CA THR A 437 16.47 -6.38 12.60
C THR A 437 17.15 -7.68 13.00
N GLY A 438 17.54 -8.52 12.03
CA GLY A 438 18.25 -9.79 12.27
C GLY A 438 18.79 -10.41 10.98
N TYR A 439 20.00 -11.00 11.05
CA TYR A 439 20.83 -11.36 9.89
C TYR A 439 20.47 -12.66 9.14
N ALA A 440 19.53 -13.49 9.62
CA ALA A 440 19.49 -14.90 9.22
C ALA A 440 18.12 -15.45 8.75
N HIS A 441 17.18 -14.62 8.30
CA HIS A 441 15.86 -15.14 7.88
C HIS A 441 15.50 -14.83 6.43
N PRO A 442 14.69 -15.70 5.78
CA PRO A 442 14.00 -15.35 4.55
C PRO A 442 13.19 -14.06 4.74
N GLU A 443 12.72 -13.48 3.64
CA GLU A 443 11.85 -12.30 3.66
C GLU A 443 10.78 -12.39 4.77
N LYS A 444 10.59 -11.29 5.49
CA LYS A 444 9.60 -11.19 6.56
C LYS A 444 8.25 -10.78 5.98
N PHE A 445 7.17 -11.39 6.45
CA PHE A 445 5.85 -11.20 5.88
C PHE A 445 4.84 -10.68 6.91
N LEU A 446 4.12 -9.63 6.51
CA LEU A 446 2.85 -9.23 7.12
C LEU A 446 1.73 -9.60 6.15
N LYS A 447 0.94 -10.63 6.48
CA LYS A 447 -0.21 -11.05 5.68
C LYS A 447 -1.48 -10.40 6.20
N ILE A 448 -2.23 -9.75 5.31
CA ILE A 448 -3.50 -9.09 5.61
C ILE A 448 -4.58 -9.77 4.77
N VAL A 449 -5.43 -10.54 5.43
CA VAL A 449 -6.62 -11.16 4.82
C VAL A 449 -7.79 -10.19 5.01
N GLY A 450 -7.80 -9.11 4.23
CA GLY A 450 -8.75 -8.01 4.36
C GLY A 450 -8.23 -6.72 3.70
N ASN A 451 -8.87 -5.59 4.00
CA ASN A 451 -8.47 -4.29 3.45
C ASN A 451 -7.31 -3.67 4.25
N LEU A 452 -6.40 -2.97 3.58
CA LEU A 452 -5.33 -2.18 4.19
C LEU A 452 -5.57 -0.68 3.96
N THR A 453 -5.64 0.09 5.04
CA THR A 453 -5.53 1.55 5.03
C THR A 453 -4.22 1.97 5.69
N ASN A 454 -3.27 2.52 4.92
CA ASN A 454 -2.03 3.05 5.46
C ASN A 454 -2.05 4.59 5.56
N ASN A 455 -2.15 5.09 6.78
CA ASN A 455 -2.01 6.50 7.16
C ASN A 455 -0.74 6.75 8.00
N GLY A 456 0.19 5.79 8.02
CA GLY A 456 1.45 5.81 8.76
C GLY A 456 2.67 5.55 7.86
N LEU A 457 3.76 5.06 8.46
CA LEU A 457 5.00 4.68 7.80
C LEU A 457 5.13 3.16 7.76
N VAL A 458 5.12 2.57 6.57
CA VAL A 458 5.47 1.16 6.37
C VAL A 458 6.82 1.09 5.70
N ARG A 459 7.81 0.43 6.30
CA ARG A 459 9.20 0.45 5.78
C ARG A 459 9.95 -0.85 6.01
N ASN A 460 10.97 -1.09 5.18
CA ASN A 460 12.01 -2.04 5.55
C ASN A 460 12.90 -1.38 6.62
N GLY A 461 12.96 -1.99 7.80
CA GLY A 461 13.75 -1.55 8.95
C GLY A 461 15.00 -2.39 9.21
N GLY A 462 15.23 -3.46 8.45
CA GLY A 462 16.36 -4.38 8.62
C GLY A 462 17.10 -4.71 7.32
N SER A 463 18.07 -5.62 7.39
CA SER A 463 18.80 -6.13 6.22
C SER A 463 18.02 -7.20 5.44
N SER A 464 17.02 -7.83 6.06
CA SER A 464 16.10 -8.76 5.39
C SER A 464 15.03 -8.00 4.60
N GLY A 465 14.49 -8.61 3.54
CA GLY A 465 13.33 -8.06 2.83
C GLY A 465 12.09 -8.00 3.73
N PHE A 466 11.20 -7.05 3.47
CA PHE A 466 9.88 -6.97 4.10
C PHE A 466 8.83 -7.01 2.99
N ALA A 467 7.83 -7.89 3.10
CA ALA A 467 6.69 -7.90 2.19
C ALA A 467 5.39 -7.76 2.98
N VAL A 468 4.49 -6.94 2.45
CA VAL A 468 3.11 -6.85 2.93
C VAL A 468 2.21 -7.50 1.88
N GLU A 469 1.59 -8.61 2.24
CA GLU A 469 0.63 -9.32 1.38
C GLU A 469 -0.79 -8.90 1.76
N VAL A 470 -1.60 -8.47 0.80
CA VAL A 470 -2.96 -7.97 1.04
C VAL A 470 -3.97 -8.63 0.11
N SER A 471 -5.05 -9.18 0.68
CA SER A 471 -6.11 -9.84 -0.08
C SER A 471 -7.32 -8.96 -0.44
N GLY A 472 -7.44 -7.77 0.13
CA GLY A 472 -8.53 -6.82 -0.13
C GLY A 472 -8.07 -5.51 -0.76
N ASN A 473 -8.85 -4.46 -0.55
CA ASN A 473 -8.56 -3.10 -1.02
C ASN A 473 -7.31 -2.53 -0.35
N VAL A 474 -6.55 -1.70 -1.07
CA VAL A 474 -5.36 -1.01 -0.54
C VAL A 474 -5.51 0.49 -0.74
N THR A 475 -5.41 1.25 0.33
CA THR A 475 -5.36 2.72 0.29
C THR A 475 -4.13 3.21 1.05
N THR A 476 -3.24 3.95 0.39
CA THR A 476 -2.06 4.54 1.02
C THR A 476 -2.10 6.07 0.89
N THR A 477 -1.92 6.77 2.00
CA THR A 477 -1.85 8.24 2.05
C THR A 477 -0.51 8.75 2.58
N LYS A 478 0.29 7.89 3.20
CA LYS A 478 1.61 8.20 3.78
C LYS A 478 2.67 7.16 3.43
N ALA A 479 3.93 7.61 3.54
CA ALA A 479 5.13 6.93 3.08
C ALA A 479 5.14 5.40 3.26
N PHE A 480 5.47 4.73 2.16
CA PHE A 480 5.72 3.30 2.12
C PHE A 480 7.14 3.15 1.57
N ALA A 481 8.12 3.10 2.46
CA ALA A 481 9.54 2.96 2.12
C ALA A 481 9.97 1.49 2.02
N ASN A 482 9.00 0.59 1.97
CA ASN A 482 9.20 -0.79 1.59
C ASN A 482 8.97 -0.91 0.08
N ASN A 483 9.81 -1.65 -0.63
CA ASN A 483 9.84 -1.60 -2.09
C ASN A 483 8.68 -2.36 -2.76
N ARG A 484 7.88 -3.15 -2.02
CA ARG A 484 6.78 -3.94 -2.61
C ARG A 484 5.58 -4.22 -1.71
N ILE A 485 4.39 -4.28 -2.32
CA ILE A 485 3.16 -4.87 -1.80
C ILE A 485 2.78 -6.06 -2.69
N LEU A 486 2.46 -7.19 -2.06
CA LEU A 486 1.95 -8.38 -2.74
C LEU A 486 0.42 -8.38 -2.70
N LEU A 487 -0.22 -8.50 -3.85
CA LEU A 487 -1.67 -8.65 -4.00
C LEU A 487 -1.98 -10.15 -4.08
N SER A 488 -2.82 -10.64 -3.16
CA SER A 488 -3.28 -12.04 -3.12
C SER A 488 -4.79 -12.13 -3.09
N GLY A 489 -5.38 -13.32 -3.20
CA GLY A 489 -6.82 -13.52 -3.24
C GLY A 489 -7.43 -13.26 -4.62
N ILE A 490 -8.60 -13.87 -4.84
CA ILE A 490 -9.38 -13.77 -6.10
C ILE A 490 -10.46 -12.67 -6.09
N GLY A 491 -10.62 -11.96 -4.97
CA GLY A 491 -11.67 -10.96 -4.79
C GLY A 491 -11.44 -9.67 -5.60
N ASN A 492 -12.56 -9.04 -5.98
CA ASN A 492 -12.60 -7.70 -6.57
C ASN A 492 -12.03 -6.67 -5.58
N ARG A 493 -11.19 -5.74 -6.07
CA ARG A 493 -10.63 -4.69 -5.21
C ARG A 493 -10.31 -3.39 -5.94
N THR A 494 -10.16 -2.33 -5.15
CA THR A 494 -9.56 -1.05 -5.53
C THR A 494 -8.18 -0.89 -4.89
N VAL A 495 -7.25 -0.28 -5.62
CA VAL A 495 -5.95 0.14 -5.10
C VAL A 495 -5.70 1.61 -5.41
N VAL A 496 -5.47 2.40 -4.36
CA VAL A 496 -5.22 3.84 -4.44
C VAL A 496 -3.91 4.18 -3.73
N ASP A 497 -2.86 4.44 -4.50
CA ASP A 497 -1.51 4.77 -3.99
C ASP A 497 -1.06 6.18 -4.33
N LYS A 498 -1.17 7.11 -3.38
CA LYS A 498 -0.84 8.52 -3.63
C LYS A 498 0.66 8.84 -3.71
N LEU A 499 1.57 7.87 -3.54
CA LEU A 499 2.98 8.14 -3.22
C LEU A 499 3.97 7.88 -4.36
N SER A 500 3.54 7.28 -5.47
CA SER A 500 4.36 7.11 -6.69
C SER A 500 5.63 6.27 -6.54
N GLN A 501 5.78 5.47 -5.48
CA GLN A 501 7.03 4.73 -5.17
C GLN A 501 6.85 3.24 -4.84
N ILE A 502 5.62 2.72 -4.74
CA ILE A 502 5.37 1.33 -4.31
C ILE A 502 5.23 0.42 -5.54
N SER A 503 5.98 -0.67 -5.57
CA SER A 503 5.72 -1.74 -6.56
C SER A 503 4.60 -2.67 -6.08
N TYR A 504 3.65 -2.97 -6.96
CA TYR A 504 2.55 -3.90 -6.69
C TYR A 504 2.74 -5.18 -7.51
N GLN A 505 2.84 -6.32 -6.85
CA GLN A 505 3.07 -7.64 -7.48
C GLN A 505 1.91 -8.58 -7.15
N SER A 506 1.44 -9.40 -8.09
CA SER A 506 0.47 -10.46 -7.79
C SER A 506 1.19 -11.74 -7.34
N THR A 507 0.54 -12.54 -6.50
CA THR A 507 1.10 -13.75 -5.88
C THR A 507 0.88 -15.05 -6.68
N GLY A 508 0.40 -14.98 -7.92
CA GLY A 508 0.02 -16.14 -8.74
C GLY A 508 -1.47 -16.22 -9.03
N GLU A 509 -2.28 -15.62 -8.16
CA GLU A 509 -3.75 -15.65 -8.23
C GLU A 509 -4.30 -14.56 -9.17
N LYS A 510 -5.51 -14.80 -9.71
CA LYS A 510 -6.21 -13.83 -10.56
C LYS A 510 -6.74 -12.67 -9.70
N VAL A 511 -6.02 -11.56 -9.69
CA VAL A 511 -6.45 -10.32 -9.04
C VAL A 511 -7.35 -9.54 -10.00
N THR A 512 -8.55 -9.15 -9.53
CA THR A 512 -9.51 -8.36 -10.33
C THR A 512 -9.59 -6.93 -9.78
N PHE A 513 -9.19 -5.96 -10.60
CA PHE A 513 -9.33 -4.53 -10.32
C PHE A 513 -10.72 -4.05 -10.75
N VAL A 514 -11.42 -3.37 -9.85
CA VAL A 514 -12.73 -2.74 -10.08
C VAL A 514 -12.66 -1.25 -9.73
N GLY A 515 -13.61 -0.44 -10.21
CA GLY A 515 -13.69 1.00 -9.90
C GLY A 515 -12.41 1.77 -10.30
N ASP A 516 -12.13 2.87 -9.61
CA ASP A 516 -10.96 3.70 -9.88
C ASP A 516 -9.72 3.23 -9.11
N ASN A 517 -8.63 3.02 -9.84
CA ASN A 517 -7.36 2.57 -9.30
C ASN A 517 -6.24 3.55 -9.68
N TYR A 518 -5.39 3.89 -8.72
CA TYR A 518 -4.21 4.71 -8.93
C TYR A 518 -2.98 3.92 -8.49
N LEU A 519 -2.22 3.42 -9.47
CA LEU A 519 -1.15 2.43 -9.32
C LEU A 519 0.08 2.90 -10.09
N PRO A 520 0.84 3.87 -9.56
CA PRO A 520 1.91 4.53 -10.30
C PRO A 520 3.01 3.57 -10.79
N ASN A 521 3.38 2.55 -9.99
CA ASN A 521 4.39 1.53 -10.35
C ASN A 521 3.84 0.09 -10.26
N LEU A 522 2.70 -0.20 -10.90
CA LEU A 522 2.22 -1.58 -11.03
C LEU A 522 3.27 -2.44 -11.76
N SER A 523 3.67 -3.58 -11.18
CA SER A 523 4.57 -4.56 -11.80
C SER A 523 4.02 -5.97 -11.55
N VAL A 524 3.27 -6.51 -12.51
CA VAL A 524 2.65 -7.83 -12.36
C VAL A 524 3.69 -8.91 -12.70
N ALA A 525 4.57 -9.26 -11.77
CA ALA A 525 5.52 -10.35 -11.98
C ALA A 525 4.84 -11.73 -11.90
N GLY A 526 5.18 -12.64 -12.81
CA GLY A 526 4.81 -14.06 -12.75
C GLY A 526 3.49 -14.42 -13.43
N THR A 527 3.19 -15.72 -13.50
CA THR A 527 2.07 -16.39 -14.20
C THR A 527 0.64 -15.97 -13.80
N SER A 528 0.50 -14.90 -13.01
CA SER A 528 -0.74 -14.39 -12.44
C SER A 528 -1.46 -13.50 -13.45
N LYS A 529 -2.59 -13.98 -13.98
CA LYS A 529 -3.45 -13.21 -14.90
C LYS A 529 -4.24 -12.17 -14.10
N CYS A 530 -3.74 -10.94 -13.99
CA CYS A 530 -4.55 -9.84 -13.46
C CYS A 530 -5.66 -9.48 -14.46
N LEU A 531 -6.81 -9.03 -13.96
CA LEU A 531 -7.95 -8.56 -14.76
C LEU A 531 -8.31 -7.13 -14.36
N LEU A 532 -8.46 -6.23 -15.33
CA LEU A 532 -9.17 -4.97 -15.14
C LEU A 532 -10.61 -5.15 -15.61
N ALA A 533 -11.58 -5.08 -14.69
CA ALA A 533 -12.98 -5.31 -15.00
C ALA A 533 -13.58 -4.17 -15.85
N ASN A 534 -14.67 -4.46 -16.57
CA ASN A 534 -15.42 -3.46 -17.33
C ASN A 534 -15.90 -2.31 -16.41
N GLY A 535 -15.74 -1.06 -16.86
CA GLY A 535 -16.06 0.15 -16.10
C GLY A 535 -15.02 0.55 -15.06
N ALA A 536 -13.97 -0.25 -14.83
CA ALA A 536 -12.86 0.10 -13.95
C ALA A 536 -11.81 0.95 -14.68
N THR A 537 -11.02 1.73 -13.94
CA THR A 537 -9.91 2.50 -14.48
C THR A 537 -8.62 2.22 -13.73
N ILE A 538 -7.50 2.23 -14.44
CA ILE A 538 -6.16 2.28 -13.84
C ILE A 538 -5.46 3.53 -14.34
N VAL A 539 -4.93 4.33 -13.41
CA VAL A 539 -4.05 5.46 -13.71
C VAL A 539 -2.63 5.15 -13.22
N THR A 540 -1.66 5.23 -14.12
CA THR A 540 -0.23 5.00 -13.80
C THR A 540 0.66 6.17 -14.21
N ALA A 541 1.76 6.34 -13.49
CA ALA A 541 2.76 7.38 -13.73
C ALA A 541 4.16 6.75 -13.67
N ASN A 542 4.86 6.71 -14.81
CA ASN A 542 6.20 6.11 -14.97
C ASN A 542 6.32 4.57 -14.80
N GLY A 543 5.28 3.87 -14.33
CA GLY A 543 5.26 2.41 -14.21
C GLY A 543 5.12 1.66 -15.55
N LEU A 544 5.78 0.51 -15.64
CA LEU A 544 5.64 -0.46 -16.73
C LEU A 544 4.46 -1.39 -16.41
N ILE A 545 3.32 -1.18 -17.06
CA ILE A 545 2.19 -2.10 -16.92
C ILE A 545 2.53 -3.37 -17.68
N ASP A 546 2.43 -4.50 -16.98
CA ASP A 546 2.67 -5.80 -17.59
C ASP A 546 1.68 -6.04 -18.74
N PRO A 547 2.15 -6.39 -19.95
CA PRO A 547 1.27 -6.69 -21.07
C PRO A 547 0.39 -7.94 -20.86
N ALA A 548 0.60 -8.73 -19.81
CA ALA A 548 -0.24 -9.88 -19.45
C ALA A 548 -1.50 -9.51 -18.65
N LEU A 549 -1.66 -8.24 -18.22
CA LEU A 549 -2.91 -7.77 -17.61
C LEU A 549 -4.06 -7.86 -18.62
N ASP A 550 -5.11 -8.64 -18.31
CA ASP A 550 -6.31 -8.76 -19.12
C ASP A 550 -7.18 -7.50 -18.95
N ASN A 551 -7.16 -6.60 -19.93
CA ASN A 551 -7.76 -5.27 -19.83
C ASN A 551 -9.16 -5.23 -20.47
N TRP A 552 -10.24 -5.34 -19.69
CA TRP A 552 -11.62 -5.19 -20.20
C TRP A 552 -12.15 -3.76 -20.16
N SER A 553 -11.28 -2.78 -19.90
CA SER A 553 -11.65 -1.37 -19.72
C SER A 553 -10.54 -0.44 -20.20
N VAL A 554 -10.27 0.64 -19.46
CA VAL A 554 -9.36 1.72 -19.85
C VAL A 554 -8.21 1.85 -18.87
N ILE A 555 -6.99 1.85 -19.42
CA ILE A 555 -5.75 2.11 -18.70
C ILE A 555 -5.20 3.46 -19.16
N THR A 556 -5.04 4.40 -18.23
CA THR A 556 -4.43 5.71 -18.50
C THR A 556 -3.01 5.74 -17.96
N THR A 557 -2.04 5.92 -18.85
CA THR A 557 -0.62 6.02 -18.48
C THR A 557 -0.08 7.37 -18.91
N THR A 558 0.52 8.13 -17.99
CA THR A 558 1.25 9.37 -18.30
C THR A 558 2.73 9.16 -18.01
N ARG A 559 3.60 9.42 -19.00
CA ARG A 559 5.06 9.30 -18.86
C ARG A 559 5.76 10.54 -19.37
N LYS A 560 6.79 10.98 -18.63
CA LYS A 560 7.76 11.97 -19.11
C LYS A 560 8.85 11.28 -19.93
N PHE A 561 9.38 11.99 -20.92
CA PHE A 561 10.51 11.50 -21.72
C PHE A 561 11.83 12.12 -21.23
N THR A 562 12.86 11.29 -21.09
CA THR A 562 14.17 11.67 -20.52
C THR A 562 15.34 11.40 -21.47
N GLY A 563 15.06 11.01 -22.72
CA GLY A 563 16.09 10.70 -23.73
C GLY A 563 15.56 9.82 -24.88
N THR A 564 16.45 9.53 -25.83
CA THR A 564 16.19 8.70 -27.01
C THR A 564 16.18 7.21 -26.65
N THR A 565 15.03 6.71 -26.21
CA THR A 565 14.80 5.30 -25.87
C THR A 565 13.38 4.89 -26.21
N ASP A 566 13.11 3.58 -26.17
CA ASP A 566 11.76 3.04 -26.23
C ASP A 566 11.07 3.20 -24.86
N TYR A 567 9.87 3.78 -24.89
CA TYR A 567 8.99 3.90 -23.74
C TYR A 567 7.81 2.96 -23.93
N ALA A 568 7.75 1.91 -23.11
CA ALA A 568 6.61 1.00 -23.09
C ALA A 568 5.39 1.60 -22.37
N PHE A 569 4.22 1.23 -22.89
CA PHE A 569 2.87 1.47 -22.40
C PHE A 569 2.10 0.13 -22.50
N PHE A 570 0.82 0.10 -22.08
CA PHE A 570 0.03 -1.13 -22.18
C PHE A 570 -0.20 -1.51 -23.65
N LYS A 571 0.38 -2.65 -24.08
CA LYS A 571 0.32 -3.16 -25.46
C LYS A 571 0.77 -2.14 -26.53
N ASN A 572 1.58 -1.16 -26.14
CA ASN A 572 2.09 -0.13 -27.03
C ASN A 572 3.50 0.27 -26.62
N SER A 573 4.36 0.64 -27.57
CA SER A 573 5.64 1.28 -27.27
C SER A 573 5.91 2.46 -28.20
N ILE A 574 6.56 3.49 -27.68
CA ILE A 574 6.88 4.71 -28.40
C ILE A 574 8.38 4.95 -28.35
N LYS A 575 8.98 5.24 -29.50
CA LYS A 575 10.35 5.70 -29.62
C LYS A 575 10.39 7.18 -29.94
N VAL A 576 11.08 7.96 -29.12
CA VAL A 576 11.17 9.42 -29.28
C VAL A 576 12.52 9.80 -29.91
N LEU A 577 12.52 10.71 -30.89
CA LEU A 577 13.74 11.22 -31.52
C LEU A 577 14.56 12.09 -30.54
N ALA A 578 15.88 12.15 -30.74
CA ALA A 578 16.71 13.15 -30.06
C ALA A 578 16.21 14.57 -30.39
N ASN A 579 16.08 15.43 -29.38
CA ASN A 579 15.59 16.82 -29.50
C ASN A 579 14.12 16.98 -29.94
N ALA A 580 13.28 15.94 -29.81
CA ALA A 580 11.84 16.13 -29.95
C ALA A 580 11.33 17.08 -28.85
N ALA A 581 10.55 18.09 -29.20
CA ALA A 581 10.04 19.10 -28.26
C ALA A 581 8.81 18.55 -27.49
N ILE A 582 8.90 17.31 -27.01
CA ILE A 582 7.83 16.55 -26.35
C ILE A 582 8.23 16.28 -24.89
N ASP A 583 7.54 16.90 -23.94
CA ASP A 583 7.86 16.78 -22.51
C ASP A 583 7.30 15.48 -21.90
N SER A 584 6.05 15.15 -22.26
CA SER A 584 5.37 13.95 -21.78
C SER A 584 4.27 13.48 -22.73
N VAL A 585 3.87 12.22 -22.59
CA VAL A 585 2.75 11.61 -23.32
C VAL A 585 1.78 10.97 -22.34
N ARG A 586 0.49 11.13 -22.63
CA ARG A 586 -0.59 10.34 -22.04
C ARG A 586 -1.20 9.43 -23.09
N ILE A 587 -1.30 8.15 -22.75
CA ILE A 587 -1.97 7.14 -23.55
C ILE A 587 -3.12 6.56 -22.74
N LEU A 588 -4.31 6.56 -23.32
CA LEU A 588 -5.43 5.74 -22.84
C LEU A 588 -5.44 4.48 -23.71
N SER A 589 -5.26 3.33 -23.09
CA SER A 589 -5.26 2.02 -23.76
C SER A 589 -6.56 1.30 -23.43
N TYR A 590 -7.34 1.02 -24.46
CA TYR A 590 -8.63 0.35 -24.36
C TYR A 590 -8.45 -1.10 -24.77
N GLY A 591 -8.88 -2.04 -23.94
CA GLY A 591 -8.85 -3.47 -24.26
C GLY A 591 -10.25 -4.07 -24.32
N HIS A 592 -10.39 -5.18 -25.05
CA HIS A 592 -11.66 -5.83 -25.41
C HIS A 592 -12.68 -4.89 -26.06
N GLN A 593 -12.21 -3.78 -26.63
CA GLN A 593 -13.02 -2.69 -27.15
C GLN A 593 -12.51 -2.28 -28.52
N VAL A 594 -13.45 -1.75 -29.32
CA VAL A 594 -13.20 -1.09 -30.59
C VAL A 594 -13.97 0.23 -30.60
N PRO A 595 -13.51 1.26 -31.32
CA PRO A 595 -14.30 2.47 -31.54
C PRO A 595 -15.64 2.14 -32.21
N ALA A 596 -16.71 2.84 -31.83
CA ALA A 596 -18.05 2.59 -32.37
C ALA A 596 -18.14 2.74 -33.90
N THR A 597 -17.28 3.57 -34.49
CA THR A 597 -17.19 3.85 -35.93
C THR A 597 -16.22 2.91 -36.67
N PHE A 598 -15.57 1.96 -35.99
CA PHE A 598 -14.59 1.05 -36.58
C PHE A 598 -14.69 -0.35 -35.96
N ALA A 599 -15.83 -1.01 -36.16
CA ALA A 599 -16.16 -2.26 -35.47
C ALA A 599 -15.25 -3.46 -35.85
N GLY A 600 -14.65 -3.43 -37.05
CA GLY A 600 -13.81 -4.51 -37.59
C GLY A 600 -12.35 -4.52 -37.08
N ALA A 601 -11.94 -3.53 -36.28
CA ALA A 601 -10.58 -3.45 -35.77
C ALA A 601 -10.26 -4.59 -34.79
N VAL A 602 -8.96 -4.81 -34.57
CA VAL A 602 -8.46 -5.59 -33.42
C VAL A 602 -9.05 -4.98 -32.15
N LYS A 603 -9.50 -5.81 -31.20
CA LYS A 603 -10.19 -5.37 -29.97
C LYS A 603 -9.25 -4.75 -28.92
N CYS A 604 -8.33 -3.90 -29.38
CA CYS A 604 -7.45 -3.08 -28.58
C CYS A 604 -7.11 -1.80 -29.37
N TYR A 605 -7.30 -0.63 -28.75
CA TYR A 605 -7.02 0.66 -29.38
C TYR A 605 -6.46 1.68 -28.39
N TRP A 606 -5.81 2.73 -28.92
CA TRP A 606 -5.06 3.69 -28.11
C TRP A 606 -5.44 5.12 -28.45
N ARG A 607 -5.65 5.95 -27.43
CA ARG A 607 -5.78 7.40 -27.57
C ARG A 607 -4.52 8.06 -27.05
N VAL A 608 -3.80 8.73 -27.94
CA VAL A 608 -2.50 9.34 -27.68
C VAL A 608 -2.64 10.85 -27.61
N ARG A 609 -2.04 11.45 -26.58
CA ARG A 609 -1.96 12.90 -26.39
C ARG A 609 -0.57 13.27 -25.88
N THR A 610 0.17 14.07 -26.64
CA THR A 610 1.44 14.67 -26.21
C THR A 610 1.21 15.98 -25.48
N PHE A 611 1.99 16.24 -24.43
CA PHE A 611 2.15 17.55 -23.81
C PHE A 611 3.51 18.10 -24.25
N ALA A 612 3.48 19.07 -25.15
CA ALA A 612 4.61 19.56 -25.93
C ALA A 612 4.36 21.01 -26.34
N SER A 613 5.42 21.78 -26.65
CA SER A 613 5.28 23.09 -27.33
C SER A 613 4.70 22.94 -28.74
N ASN A 614 4.89 21.76 -29.37
CA ASN A 614 4.23 21.35 -30.60
C ASN A 614 3.50 20.00 -30.41
N PRO A 615 2.20 20.00 -30.04
CA PRO A 615 1.44 18.79 -29.71
C PRO A 615 1.10 17.89 -30.91
N LYS A 616 1.55 18.23 -32.13
CA LYS A 616 1.34 17.43 -33.35
C LYS A 616 2.64 16.80 -33.89
N GLN A 617 3.74 16.85 -33.14
CA GLN A 617 5.02 16.26 -33.54
C GLN A 617 4.98 14.73 -33.63
N SER A 618 5.65 14.13 -34.62
CA SER A 618 5.74 12.66 -34.76
C SER A 618 6.78 12.02 -33.85
N PHE A 619 6.52 10.78 -33.44
CA PHE A 619 7.49 9.86 -32.83
C PHE A 619 8.35 9.19 -33.91
N SER A 620 9.54 8.72 -33.53
CA SER A 620 10.41 7.94 -34.45
C SER A 620 9.72 6.66 -34.89
N SER A 621 9.09 5.97 -33.94
CA SER A 621 8.26 4.82 -34.22
C SER A 621 7.23 4.60 -33.10
N MET A 622 6.13 3.97 -33.44
CA MET A 622 5.14 3.45 -32.50
C MET A 622 4.86 1.99 -32.83
N THR A 623 4.98 1.12 -31.83
CA THR A 623 4.62 -0.30 -31.94
C THR A 623 3.31 -0.55 -31.24
N PHE A 624 2.40 -1.25 -31.91
CA PHE A 624 1.13 -1.71 -31.37
C PHE A 624 1.18 -3.23 -31.27
N SER A 625 0.91 -3.74 -30.08
CA SER A 625 0.87 -5.17 -29.79
C SER A 625 -0.56 -5.60 -29.49
N TYR A 626 -0.86 -6.87 -29.69
CA TYR A 626 -2.18 -7.44 -29.41
C TYR A 626 -2.05 -8.86 -28.88
N ASP A 627 -3.14 -9.37 -28.30
CA ASP A 627 -3.28 -10.79 -27.97
C ASP A 627 -4.03 -11.50 -29.09
N ASP A 628 -3.68 -12.75 -29.39
CA ASP A 628 -4.36 -13.55 -30.44
C ASP A 628 -5.87 -13.61 -30.20
N ALA A 629 -6.29 -13.69 -28.94
CA ALA A 629 -7.70 -13.71 -28.54
C ALA A 629 -8.47 -12.43 -28.92
N LEU A 630 -7.76 -11.32 -29.17
CA LEU A 630 -8.33 -10.02 -29.54
C LEU A 630 -8.25 -9.72 -31.05
N LEU A 631 -7.56 -10.57 -31.82
CA LEU A 631 -7.37 -10.40 -33.26
C LEU A 631 -8.70 -10.48 -34.03
N GLY A 632 -9.62 -11.35 -33.58
CA GLY A 632 -10.93 -11.52 -34.21
C GLY A 632 -10.83 -12.06 -35.64
N THR A 633 -11.45 -11.38 -36.60
CA THR A 633 -11.41 -11.76 -38.03
C THR A 633 -10.21 -11.16 -38.77
N ASN A 634 -9.31 -10.45 -38.08
CA ASN A 634 -8.20 -9.79 -38.71
C ASN A 634 -7.10 -10.78 -39.13
N THR A 635 -6.45 -10.50 -40.25
CA THR A 635 -5.31 -11.30 -40.74
C THR A 635 -4.00 -10.58 -40.47
N GLU A 636 -3.10 -11.19 -39.70
CA GLU A 636 -1.86 -10.57 -39.21
C GLU A 636 -0.97 -10.01 -40.33
N SER A 637 -0.81 -10.75 -41.43
CA SER A 637 -0.01 -10.33 -42.59
C SER A 637 -0.58 -9.11 -43.32
N ALA A 638 -1.86 -8.82 -43.13
CA ALA A 638 -2.58 -7.74 -43.79
C ALA A 638 -2.87 -6.53 -42.87
N LEU A 639 -2.50 -6.59 -41.57
CA LEU A 639 -2.80 -5.53 -40.61
C LEU A 639 -2.27 -4.16 -41.05
N GLN A 640 -3.09 -3.13 -40.90
CA GLN A 640 -2.73 -1.73 -41.12
C GLN A 640 -3.03 -0.93 -39.85
N VAL A 641 -2.31 0.18 -39.67
CA VAL A 641 -2.57 1.18 -38.63
C VAL A 641 -3.43 2.29 -39.21
N TYR A 642 -4.54 2.60 -38.53
CA TYR A 642 -5.42 3.72 -38.85
C TYR A 642 -5.40 4.74 -37.72
N GLN A 643 -5.54 6.02 -38.08
CA GLN A 643 -5.56 7.14 -37.16
C GLN A 643 -6.85 7.95 -37.33
N SER A 644 -7.45 8.34 -36.21
CA SER A 644 -8.48 9.38 -36.15
C SER A 644 -7.93 10.62 -35.44
N GLN A 645 -8.27 11.81 -35.96
CA GLN A 645 -7.88 13.10 -35.39
C GLN A 645 -9.04 13.82 -34.69
N ASP A 646 -10.25 13.32 -34.86
CA ASP A 646 -11.53 13.91 -34.43
C ASP A 646 -12.23 13.04 -33.36
N SER A 647 -11.43 12.36 -32.53
CA SER A 647 -11.89 11.49 -31.43
C SER A 647 -12.70 10.26 -31.86
N GLY A 648 -12.39 9.73 -33.04
CA GLY A 648 -12.94 8.49 -33.57
C GLY A 648 -14.13 8.68 -34.49
N VAL A 649 -14.33 9.85 -35.10
CA VAL A 649 -15.43 10.06 -36.05
C VAL A 649 -15.02 9.64 -37.47
N THR A 650 -13.87 10.12 -37.95
CA THR A 650 -13.25 9.69 -39.21
C THR A 650 -11.91 8.99 -38.97
N TRP A 651 -11.52 8.12 -39.91
CA TRP A 651 -10.27 7.37 -39.85
C TRP A 651 -9.50 7.45 -41.15
N ARG A 652 -8.16 7.35 -41.09
CA ARG A 652 -7.30 7.27 -42.27
C ARG A 652 -6.20 6.23 -42.09
N GLN A 653 -5.84 5.54 -43.17
CA GLN A 653 -4.72 4.60 -43.15
C GLN A 653 -3.38 5.35 -43.12
N LEU A 654 -2.54 5.03 -42.15
CA LEU A 654 -1.15 5.53 -42.06
C LEU A 654 -0.11 4.53 -42.58
N SER A 655 -0.40 3.24 -42.43
CA SER A 655 0.52 2.18 -42.85
C SER A 655 0.69 2.11 -44.36
N THR A 656 1.93 1.91 -44.79
CA THR A 656 2.38 1.64 -46.16
C THR A 656 3.27 0.42 -46.19
N THR A 657 3.74 0.04 -47.37
CA THR A 657 4.76 -1.02 -47.53
C THR A 657 6.15 -0.60 -47.03
N THR A 658 6.42 0.68 -46.83
CA THR A 658 7.76 1.21 -46.50
C THR A 658 7.90 1.70 -45.07
N ASN A 659 6.81 2.10 -44.42
CA ASN A 659 6.82 2.65 -43.05
C ASN A 659 6.28 1.68 -41.99
N THR A 660 5.94 0.44 -42.38
CA THR A 660 5.29 -0.52 -41.50
C THR A 660 6.05 -1.85 -41.47
N THR A 661 6.33 -2.34 -40.27
CA THR A 661 6.87 -3.70 -40.04
C THR A 661 5.85 -4.51 -39.27
N ARG A 662 5.53 -5.72 -39.74
CA ARG A 662 4.60 -6.66 -39.08
C ARG A 662 5.40 -7.83 -38.51
N ASN A 663 5.12 -8.21 -37.28
CA ASN A 663 5.74 -9.36 -36.63
C ASN A 663 4.65 -10.23 -36.00
N ALA A 664 4.22 -11.25 -36.74
CA ALA A 664 3.22 -12.22 -36.32
C ALA A 664 3.69 -13.08 -35.13
N THR A 665 4.99 -13.36 -35.00
CA THR A 665 5.51 -14.12 -33.85
C THR A 665 5.47 -13.32 -32.54
N ALA A 666 5.55 -12.00 -32.65
CA ALA A 666 5.48 -11.08 -31.52
C ALA A 666 4.13 -10.35 -31.41
N ASN A 667 3.12 -10.78 -32.18
CA ASN A 667 1.77 -10.20 -32.25
C ASN A 667 1.79 -8.67 -32.30
N SER A 668 2.55 -8.09 -33.24
CA SER A 668 2.79 -6.66 -33.27
C SER A 668 2.93 -6.07 -34.67
N ILE A 669 2.63 -4.78 -34.75
CA ILE A 669 2.81 -3.93 -35.93
C ILE A 669 3.50 -2.63 -35.50
N THR A 670 4.58 -2.28 -36.18
CA THR A 670 5.36 -1.05 -35.92
C THR A 670 5.21 -0.08 -37.07
N LEU A 671 4.82 1.15 -36.76
CA LEU A 671 4.72 2.29 -37.68
C LEU A 671 5.90 3.24 -37.42
N THR A 672 6.68 3.58 -38.45
CA THR A 672 7.70 4.63 -38.38
C THR A 672 7.09 6.01 -38.63
N ASP A 673 7.70 7.06 -38.06
CA ASP A 673 7.22 8.45 -38.16
C ASP A 673 5.76 8.66 -37.70
N ALA A 674 5.33 7.87 -36.72
CA ALA A 674 3.97 7.83 -36.20
C ALA A 674 3.57 9.18 -35.55
N PRO A 675 2.42 9.78 -35.89
CA PRO A 675 2.03 11.07 -35.31
C PRO A 675 1.85 11.05 -33.78
N GLY A 676 2.17 12.15 -33.11
CA GLY A 676 2.12 12.27 -31.65
C GLY A 676 0.73 12.36 -31.01
N PHE A 677 -0.34 12.31 -31.81
CA PHE A 677 -1.69 12.62 -31.35
C PHE A 677 -2.74 11.80 -32.11
N GLY A 678 -3.96 11.78 -31.56
CA GLY A 678 -5.10 11.11 -32.16
C GLY A 678 -5.41 9.76 -31.53
N ASP A 679 -6.40 9.08 -32.10
CA ASP A 679 -6.80 7.74 -31.73
C ASP A 679 -6.29 6.76 -32.78
N TYR A 680 -5.82 5.59 -32.35
CA TYR A 680 -5.14 4.60 -33.19
C TYR A 680 -5.80 3.24 -33.07
N VAL A 681 -6.10 2.62 -34.21
CA VAL A 681 -6.58 1.24 -34.31
C VAL A 681 -5.71 0.44 -35.26
N VAL A 682 -5.72 -0.88 -35.06
CA VAL A 682 -5.08 -1.86 -35.95
C VAL A 682 -6.17 -2.71 -36.59
N SER A 683 -6.16 -2.87 -37.91
CA SER A 683 -7.15 -3.66 -38.64
C SER A 683 -6.57 -4.17 -39.97
N SER A 684 -6.93 -5.38 -40.41
CA SER A 684 -6.59 -5.87 -41.76
C SER A 684 -7.54 -5.37 -42.85
N THR A 685 -8.69 -4.81 -42.47
CA THR A 685 -9.69 -4.28 -43.39
C THR A 685 -10.11 -2.87 -42.96
N ALA A 686 -10.18 -1.95 -43.91
CA ALA A 686 -10.73 -0.61 -43.66
C ALA A 686 -12.22 -0.70 -43.31
N ASP A 687 -12.69 0.13 -42.37
CA ASP A 687 -14.13 0.33 -42.17
C ASP A 687 -14.73 1.03 -43.40
N PRO A 688 -15.84 0.52 -43.97
CA PRO A 688 -16.38 1.02 -45.23
C PRO A 688 -17.01 2.41 -45.13
N SER A 689 -17.38 2.86 -43.92
CA SER A 689 -18.16 4.08 -43.71
C SER A 689 -17.33 5.24 -43.16
N SER A 690 -16.38 4.92 -42.27
CA SER A 690 -15.64 5.92 -41.51
C SER A 690 -14.21 6.14 -42.02
N VAL A 691 -13.62 5.17 -42.73
CA VAL A 691 -12.28 5.34 -43.32
C VAL A 691 -12.37 6.22 -44.56
N ARG A 692 -11.64 7.34 -44.53
CA ARG A 692 -11.47 8.26 -45.66
C ARG A 692 -10.21 7.90 -46.46
N PRO A 693 -10.20 8.18 -47.78
CA PRO A 693 -9.00 8.03 -48.58
C PRO A 693 -7.82 8.83 -48.01
N SER A 694 -6.65 8.21 -47.94
CA SER A 694 -5.42 8.80 -47.39
C SER A 694 -4.44 9.01 -48.54
N ILE A 695 -4.06 10.26 -48.83
CA ILE A 695 -3.04 10.55 -49.84
C ILE A 695 -1.68 10.65 -49.19
N ILE A 696 -0.70 9.94 -49.75
CA ILE A 696 0.71 10.03 -49.38
C ILE A 696 1.45 10.85 -50.43
N VAL A 697 2.12 11.92 -50.00
CA VAL A 697 3.03 12.70 -50.84
C VAL A 697 4.48 12.41 -50.49
N SER A 698 5.31 12.42 -51.52
CA SER A 698 6.76 12.47 -51.42
C SER A 698 7.33 13.45 -52.45
N ILE A 699 8.51 13.98 -52.16
CA ILE A 699 9.24 14.84 -53.09
C ILE A 699 10.65 14.30 -53.31
N SER A 700 11.05 14.21 -54.58
CA SER A 700 12.37 13.80 -55.02
C SER A 700 13.04 14.91 -55.85
N GLY A 701 14.34 15.07 -55.67
CA GLY A 701 15.15 16.10 -56.32
C GLY A 701 16.53 16.19 -55.68
N ARG A 702 17.37 17.10 -56.19
CA ARG A 702 18.72 17.34 -55.68
C ARG A 702 18.67 17.81 -54.22
N ASN A 703 19.73 17.55 -53.46
CA ASN A 703 19.95 18.17 -52.15
C ASN A 703 20.62 19.56 -52.27
N GLN A 704 20.84 20.02 -53.50
CA GLN A 704 21.46 21.31 -53.83
C GLN A 704 20.54 22.08 -54.79
N ILE A 705 20.46 23.41 -54.64
CA ILE A 705 19.71 24.29 -55.55
C ILE A 705 20.66 25.36 -56.12
N ARG A 706 20.73 25.52 -57.45
CA ARG A 706 21.70 26.43 -58.08
C ARG A 706 21.16 27.85 -58.05
N ILE A 707 21.94 28.74 -57.46
CA ILE A 707 21.67 30.17 -57.36
C ILE A 707 21.91 30.82 -58.73
N GLY A 708 21.03 31.74 -59.15
CA GLY A 708 21.18 32.52 -60.37
C GLY A 708 20.19 32.17 -61.48
N GLY A 709 18.97 31.79 -61.13
CA GLY A 709 17.87 31.58 -62.09
C GLY A 709 17.93 30.29 -62.90
N ALA A 710 18.87 29.39 -62.59
CA ALA A 710 18.95 28.07 -63.22
C ALA A 710 17.72 27.21 -62.85
N PRO A 711 17.09 26.50 -63.79
CA PRO A 711 15.96 25.60 -63.50
C PRO A 711 16.38 24.40 -62.65
N ASN A 712 15.66 24.13 -61.56
CA ASN A 712 15.88 22.98 -60.67
C ASN A 712 14.61 22.11 -60.64
N PRO A 713 14.60 20.93 -61.28
CA PRO A 713 13.42 20.08 -61.32
C PRO A 713 13.28 19.24 -60.03
N TYR A 714 12.09 19.30 -59.42
CA TYR A 714 11.67 18.44 -58.32
C TYR A 714 10.41 17.67 -58.73
N THR A 715 10.39 16.36 -58.47
CA THR A 715 9.22 15.52 -58.70
C THR A 715 8.41 15.40 -57.43
N ILE A 716 7.13 15.73 -57.51
CA ILE A 716 6.16 15.50 -56.46
C ILE A 716 5.37 14.26 -56.85
N THR A 717 5.48 13.22 -56.03
CA THR A 717 4.74 11.98 -56.20
C THR A 717 3.64 11.93 -55.16
N TYR A 718 2.44 11.57 -55.58
CA TYR A 718 1.29 11.44 -54.70
C TYR A 718 0.58 10.12 -54.99
N TYR A 719 0.18 9.45 -53.92
CA TYR A 719 -0.31 8.07 -53.96
C TYR A 719 -1.56 7.93 -53.10
N ASN A 720 -2.59 7.29 -53.64
CA ASN A 720 -3.76 6.90 -52.87
C ASN A 720 -3.44 5.65 -52.03
N ASN A 721 -3.21 5.84 -50.73
CA ASN A 721 -2.88 4.78 -49.79
C ASN A 721 -4.10 4.03 -49.25
N SER A 722 -5.27 4.21 -49.85
CA SER A 722 -6.51 3.54 -49.45
C SER A 722 -6.99 2.55 -50.50
N ASP A 723 -7.88 1.65 -50.07
CA ASP A 723 -8.58 0.69 -50.94
C ASP A 723 -9.86 1.27 -51.57
N SER A 724 -10.12 2.55 -51.33
CA SER A 724 -11.24 3.30 -51.89
C SER A 724 -10.74 4.42 -52.79
N PRO A 725 -11.48 4.75 -53.87
CA PRO A 725 -11.14 5.89 -54.72
C PRO A 725 -11.21 7.20 -53.93
N THR A 726 -10.38 8.16 -54.29
CA THR A 726 -10.44 9.50 -53.71
C THR A 726 -11.44 10.35 -54.49
N LEU A 727 -12.08 11.28 -53.79
CA LEU A 727 -12.63 12.46 -54.46
C LEU A 727 -11.47 13.30 -55.00
N ASP A 728 -11.80 14.32 -55.78
CA ASP A 728 -10.83 15.34 -56.15
C ASP A 728 -10.29 16.03 -54.89
N PHE A 729 -9.03 16.43 -54.93
CA PHE A 729 -8.39 17.09 -53.79
C PHE A 729 -7.41 18.18 -54.22
N LEU A 730 -6.98 18.98 -53.26
CA LEU A 730 -5.99 20.04 -53.48
C LEU A 730 -4.63 19.60 -52.98
N LEU A 731 -3.61 19.90 -53.78
CA LEU A 731 -2.21 19.63 -53.50
C LEU A 731 -1.42 20.95 -53.54
N PRO A 732 -1.30 21.66 -52.40
CA PRO A 732 -0.36 22.77 -52.27
C PRO A 732 1.11 22.30 -52.36
N VAL A 733 1.93 23.16 -52.93
CA VAL A 733 3.39 23.07 -52.97
C VAL A 733 3.93 24.42 -52.51
N MET A 734 4.74 24.42 -51.46
CA MET A 734 5.30 25.64 -50.89
C MET A 734 6.82 25.61 -50.98
N THR A 735 7.41 26.78 -51.14
CA THR A 735 8.86 27.02 -51.07
C THR A 735 9.16 28.09 -50.03
N GLU A 736 10.30 27.97 -49.36
CA GLU A 736 10.78 29.00 -48.41
C GLU A 736 11.96 29.79 -49.02
N LYS A 737 12.30 30.95 -48.43
CA LYS A 737 13.60 31.67 -48.60
C LYS A 737 14.22 31.71 -50.02
N PHE A 738 13.98 32.77 -50.80
CA PHE A 738 14.63 33.05 -52.10
C PHE A 738 14.52 31.92 -53.15
N VAL A 739 13.56 31.00 -52.97
CA VAL A 739 13.26 29.94 -53.93
C VAL A 739 11.86 30.12 -54.45
N HIS A 740 11.78 30.06 -55.77
CA HIS A 740 10.68 30.56 -56.57
C HIS A 740 10.25 29.46 -57.54
N ILE A 741 8.96 29.18 -57.63
CA ILE A 741 8.38 28.25 -58.60
C ILE A 741 8.37 28.95 -59.97
N LYS A 742 9.04 28.37 -60.95
CA LYS A 742 9.15 28.91 -62.32
C LYS A 742 8.12 28.32 -63.27
N SER A 743 7.88 27.01 -63.17
CA SER A 743 6.91 26.29 -63.99
C SER A 743 6.60 24.93 -63.38
N ALA A 744 5.57 24.26 -63.89
CA ALA A 744 5.26 22.88 -63.55
C ALA A 744 5.00 22.07 -64.82
N THR A 745 5.44 20.81 -64.85
CA THR A 745 5.11 19.86 -65.92
C THR A 745 4.06 18.91 -65.39
N LEU A 746 2.83 19.06 -65.89
CA LEU A 746 1.62 18.43 -65.38
C LEU A 746 1.17 17.29 -66.30
N PRO A 747 1.01 16.05 -65.80
CA PRO A 747 0.46 14.96 -66.60
C PRO A 747 -1.05 15.11 -66.82
N ARG A 748 -1.51 14.64 -67.97
CA ARG A 748 -2.90 14.33 -68.30
C ARG A 748 -3.15 12.83 -68.10
N LEU A 749 -4.41 12.42 -67.92
CA LEU A 749 -4.82 11.03 -67.74
C LEU A 749 -4.49 10.13 -68.95
N ASN A 750 -4.32 10.73 -70.14
CA ASN A 750 -3.91 10.03 -71.35
C ASN A 750 -2.37 9.96 -71.55
N GLY A 751 -1.58 10.41 -70.57
CA GLY A 751 -0.11 10.35 -70.60
C GLY A 751 0.58 11.57 -71.22
N VAL A 752 -0.15 12.51 -71.82
CA VAL A 752 0.40 13.78 -72.32
C VAL A 752 0.89 14.64 -71.14
N LYS A 753 1.98 15.39 -71.31
CA LYS A 753 2.53 16.30 -70.29
C LYS A 753 2.46 17.74 -70.76
N ASP A 754 1.81 18.60 -69.98
CA ASP A 754 1.72 20.04 -70.22
C ASP A 754 2.76 20.79 -69.40
N VAL A 755 3.59 21.60 -70.06
CA VAL A 755 4.46 22.55 -69.36
C VAL A 755 3.68 23.84 -69.12
N VAL A 756 3.42 24.15 -67.85
CA VAL A 756 2.64 25.31 -67.44
C VAL A 756 3.57 26.34 -66.79
N PRO A 757 3.69 27.56 -67.34
CA PRO A 757 4.52 28.62 -66.76
C PRO A 757 3.90 29.17 -65.47
N ILE A 758 4.71 29.80 -64.61
CA ILE A 758 4.25 30.38 -63.33
C ILE A 758 3.04 31.32 -63.48
N ASP A 759 3.00 32.11 -64.56
CA ASP A 759 1.88 33.02 -64.86
C ASP A 759 0.56 32.31 -65.11
N SER A 760 0.59 31.01 -65.43
CA SER A 760 -0.60 30.17 -65.56
C SER A 760 -0.87 29.29 -64.32
N ILE A 761 0.03 29.31 -63.34
CA ILE A 761 -0.10 28.60 -62.07
C ILE A 761 -0.68 29.55 -61.00
N MET A 762 -0.25 30.81 -60.98
CA MET A 762 -0.54 31.80 -59.93
C MET A 762 -1.01 33.16 -60.50
N TYR A 763 -1.59 33.99 -59.64
CA TYR A 763 -1.96 35.39 -59.96
C TYR A 763 -1.01 36.37 -59.25
N ASP A 764 -0.28 37.17 -60.04
CA ASP A 764 0.64 38.28 -59.69
C ASP A 764 1.56 38.13 -58.47
N GLY A 765 2.87 37.99 -58.75
CA GLY A 765 3.97 38.45 -57.89
C GLY A 765 4.34 37.57 -56.70
N ASP A 766 3.66 36.45 -56.50
CA ASP A 766 4.03 35.42 -55.52
C ASP A 766 4.42 34.16 -56.29
N ASP A 767 5.64 33.69 -56.08
CA ASP A 767 6.24 32.51 -56.68
C ASP A 767 6.67 31.51 -55.59
N SER A 768 6.30 31.75 -54.34
CA SER A 768 6.69 30.93 -53.19
C SER A 768 5.69 29.82 -52.83
N SER A 769 4.56 29.77 -53.51
CA SER A 769 3.52 28.76 -53.28
C SER A 769 2.75 28.48 -54.56
N ALA A 770 2.20 27.27 -54.71
CA ALA A 770 1.31 26.90 -55.81
C ALA A 770 0.28 25.91 -55.29
N VAL A 771 -0.95 25.97 -55.78
CA VAL A 771 -2.01 25.00 -55.42
C VAL A 771 -2.55 24.35 -56.67
N PHE A 772 -2.54 23.03 -56.68
CA PHE A 772 -3.02 22.22 -57.79
C PHE A 772 -4.31 21.51 -57.38
N TRP A 773 -5.31 21.54 -58.25
CA TRP A 773 -6.46 20.64 -58.21
C TRP A 773 -6.04 19.31 -58.82
N VAL A 774 -6.33 18.21 -58.13
CA VAL A 774 -6.00 16.85 -58.56
C VAL A 774 -7.30 16.09 -58.75
N ALA A 775 -7.48 15.51 -59.93
CA ALA A 775 -8.62 14.65 -60.22
C ALA A 775 -8.56 13.38 -59.35
N GLY A 776 -9.73 12.88 -58.96
CA GLY A 776 -9.89 11.66 -58.16
C GLY A 776 -8.98 10.52 -58.63
N MET A 777 -8.46 9.79 -57.65
CA MET A 777 -7.52 8.71 -57.85
C MET A 777 -8.17 7.38 -57.53
N ASN A 778 -7.92 6.38 -58.36
CA ASN A 778 -8.30 5.00 -58.08
C ASN A 778 -7.59 4.48 -56.83
N PRO A 779 -8.13 3.43 -56.18
CA PRO A 779 -7.43 2.74 -55.10
C PRO A 779 -6.00 2.38 -55.51
N ARG A 780 -5.03 2.63 -54.63
CA ARG A 780 -3.62 2.29 -54.85
C ARG A 780 -2.99 2.91 -56.11
N GLU A 781 -3.59 3.97 -56.65
CA GLU A 781 -3.04 4.70 -57.79
C GLU A 781 -1.91 5.63 -57.35
N GLU A 782 -0.81 5.66 -58.12
CA GLU A 782 0.31 6.59 -57.97
C GLU A 782 0.35 7.53 -59.17
N ARG A 783 0.51 8.84 -58.92
CA ARG A 783 0.75 9.85 -59.96
C ARG A 783 1.87 10.78 -59.52
N SER A 784 2.50 11.44 -60.48
CA SER A 784 3.59 12.37 -60.20
C SER A 784 3.63 13.52 -61.20
N PHE A 785 4.05 14.69 -60.75
CA PHE A 785 4.30 15.84 -61.62
C PHE A 785 5.60 16.53 -61.22
N ASP A 786 6.14 17.34 -62.12
CA ASP A 786 7.37 18.07 -61.86
C ASP A 786 7.09 19.53 -61.57
N VAL A 787 7.75 20.07 -60.56
CA VAL A 787 7.83 21.50 -60.30
C VAL A 787 9.26 21.94 -60.59
N ILE A 788 9.40 22.97 -61.40
CA ILE A 788 10.68 23.60 -61.71
C ILE A 788 10.81 24.82 -60.82
N VAL A 789 11.83 24.83 -59.96
CA VAL A 789 12.12 25.96 -59.09
C VAL A 789 13.41 26.67 -59.51
N THR A 790 13.50 27.96 -59.23
CA THR A 790 14.71 28.78 -59.35
C THR A 790 15.07 29.33 -57.98
N SER A 791 16.34 29.70 -57.81
CA SER A 791 16.80 30.38 -56.60
C SER A 791 17.52 31.67 -56.94
N ASP A 792 17.19 32.71 -56.18
CA ASP A 792 17.88 33.99 -56.19
C ASP A 792 19.03 33.99 -55.19
N ALA A 793 20.01 34.87 -55.41
CA ALA A 793 21.04 35.08 -54.41
C ALA A 793 20.40 35.72 -53.17
N PRO A 794 20.64 35.21 -51.95
CA PRO A 794 20.19 35.91 -50.74
C PRO A 794 20.73 37.35 -50.77
N PRO A 795 19.94 38.36 -50.35
CA PRO A 795 20.32 39.76 -50.44
C PRO A 795 21.63 39.98 -49.67
N VAL A 796 22.68 40.37 -50.39
CA VAL A 796 23.93 40.82 -49.81
C VAL A 796 23.72 42.25 -49.31
N SER A 797 23.11 42.42 -48.14
CA SER A 797 23.08 43.73 -47.50
C SER A 797 24.45 44.02 -46.88
N LYS A 798 25.21 44.91 -47.54
CA LYS A 798 26.29 45.76 -47.02
C LYS A 798 26.87 45.35 -45.65
N ILE A 799 27.83 44.43 -45.64
CA ILE A 799 28.85 44.40 -44.59
C ILE A 799 30.19 44.58 -45.31
N ALA A 800 30.79 45.75 -45.13
CA ALA A 800 32.19 45.93 -45.48
C ALA A 800 33.02 45.04 -44.54
N GLY A 801 33.83 44.15 -45.12
CA GLY A 801 34.92 43.49 -44.39
C GLY A 801 34.64 42.13 -43.75
N ALA A 802 33.90 41.22 -44.40
CA ALA A 802 33.98 39.80 -44.06
C ALA A 802 34.03 38.94 -45.33
N ASP A 803 35.03 38.07 -45.39
CA ASP A 803 35.41 37.24 -46.52
C ASP A 803 34.26 36.46 -47.15
N ALA A 804 34.37 36.31 -48.47
CA ALA A 804 33.64 35.32 -49.25
C ALA A 804 33.81 33.93 -48.62
N LEU A 805 32.73 33.13 -48.64
CA LEU A 805 32.63 31.72 -48.18
C LEU A 805 32.33 31.52 -46.67
N SER A 806 31.08 31.71 -46.27
CA SER A 806 30.30 30.57 -45.77
C SER A 806 28.80 30.89 -45.83
N LEU A 807 28.08 30.22 -46.72
CA LEU A 807 26.66 29.96 -46.49
C LEU A 807 26.63 28.96 -45.34
N GLY A 808 26.53 29.45 -44.10
CA GLY A 808 26.44 28.61 -42.90
C GLY A 808 25.21 27.69 -42.94
N LYS A 809 25.21 26.67 -42.07
CA LYS A 809 24.18 25.61 -41.93
C LYS A 809 22.70 26.10 -41.89
N ASP A 810 22.44 27.39 -41.70
CA ASP A 810 21.09 27.98 -41.61
C ASP A 810 20.50 28.47 -42.96
N SER A 811 21.21 28.21 -44.07
CA SER A 811 20.80 28.59 -45.43
C SER A 811 19.98 27.52 -46.18
N GLU A 812 19.55 26.45 -45.50
CA GLU A 812 18.67 25.42 -46.07
C GLU A 812 17.38 26.05 -46.60
N VAL A 813 17.02 25.70 -47.84
CA VAL A 813 15.75 26.04 -48.47
C VAL A 813 14.84 24.80 -48.49
N LEU A 814 13.55 25.02 -48.29
CA LEU A 814 12.54 24.00 -48.16
C LEU A 814 11.63 23.97 -49.39
N ILE A 815 11.32 22.77 -49.90
CA ILE A 815 10.16 22.52 -50.75
C ILE A 815 9.26 21.52 -50.04
N GLU A 816 7.98 21.87 -49.95
CA GLU A 816 7.02 21.14 -49.13
C GLU A 816 5.68 20.96 -49.85
N PRO A 817 5.41 19.76 -50.39
CA PRO A 817 4.05 19.34 -50.69
C PRO A 817 3.30 18.95 -49.41
N LEU A 818 2.05 19.41 -49.31
CA LEU A 818 1.10 19.01 -48.28
C LEU A 818 -0.14 18.43 -48.94
N THR A 819 -0.73 17.39 -48.35
CA THR A 819 -2.07 16.93 -48.74
C THR A 819 -3.03 17.31 -47.64
N THR A 820 -4.07 18.09 -47.97
CA THR A 820 -5.16 18.37 -47.04
C THR A 820 -6.45 17.89 -47.66
N THR A 821 -7.26 17.15 -46.91
CA THR A 821 -8.69 17.19 -47.14
C THR A 821 -9.14 18.59 -46.69
N ALA A 822 -9.32 19.44 -47.70
CA ALA A 822 -9.98 20.74 -47.71
C ALA A 822 -10.28 21.41 -46.34
N ALA A 823 -9.32 22.15 -45.74
CA ALA A 823 -9.65 23.27 -44.82
C ALA A 823 -8.49 24.23 -44.45
N ALA A 824 -7.22 23.83 -44.25
CA ALA A 824 -6.16 24.77 -43.77
C ALA A 824 -5.56 25.61 -44.88
N VAL A 825 -5.30 24.97 -46.02
CA VAL A 825 -4.97 25.69 -47.26
C VAL A 825 -6.16 26.57 -47.63
N ILE A 826 -7.38 26.21 -47.24
CA ILE A 826 -8.55 27.01 -47.56
C ILE A 826 -8.52 28.33 -46.78
N THR A 827 -8.38 28.38 -45.46
CA THR A 827 -8.36 29.69 -44.78
C THR A 827 -7.16 30.58 -45.16
N TYR A 828 -5.97 30.03 -45.41
CA TYR A 828 -4.82 30.84 -45.86
C TYR A 828 -4.88 31.18 -47.37
N THR A 829 -5.19 30.20 -48.22
CA THR A 829 -5.19 30.32 -49.69
C THR A 829 -6.50 30.90 -50.24
N VAL A 830 -7.66 30.65 -49.64
CA VAL A 830 -8.93 31.33 -50.00
C VAL A 830 -8.91 32.80 -49.59
N THR A 831 -8.42 33.12 -48.38
CA THR A 831 -8.38 34.51 -47.92
C THR A 831 -7.34 35.34 -48.67
N LYS A 832 -6.19 34.75 -49.05
CA LYS A 832 -5.12 35.46 -49.79
C LYS A 832 -5.24 35.36 -51.33
N TYR A 833 -5.65 34.22 -51.87
CA TYR A 833 -5.71 33.98 -53.33
C TYR A 833 -7.13 33.80 -53.85
N GLY A 834 -8.04 33.09 -53.18
CA GLY A 834 -9.44 32.91 -53.63
C GLY A 834 -10.16 34.24 -53.91
N ALA A 835 -9.97 35.24 -53.04
CA ALA A 835 -10.42 36.61 -53.28
C ALA A 835 -9.80 37.26 -54.52
N LYS A 836 -8.53 36.98 -54.83
CA LYS A 836 -7.79 37.46 -56.02
C LYS A 836 -8.16 36.74 -57.31
N ILE A 837 -8.43 35.43 -57.28
CA ILE A 837 -8.82 34.60 -58.44
C ILE A 837 -10.21 35.00 -58.91
N VAL A 838 -11.17 35.06 -57.98
CA VAL A 838 -12.54 35.51 -58.27
C VAL A 838 -12.54 36.97 -58.71
N SER A 839 -11.75 37.85 -58.07
CA SER A 839 -11.66 39.25 -58.50
C SER A 839 -11.02 39.43 -59.87
N LYS A 840 -10.00 38.63 -60.25
CA LYS A 840 -9.32 38.72 -61.55
C LYS A 840 -10.06 38.01 -62.68
N GLY A 841 -10.77 36.92 -62.39
CA GLY A 841 -11.74 36.35 -63.33
C GLY A 841 -12.87 37.34 -63.63
N ILE A 842 -13.33 38.08 -62.61
CA ILE A 842 -14.28 39.19 -62.75
C ILE A 842 -13.66 40.40 -63.47
N GLU A 843 -12.37 40.70 -63.32
CA GLU A 843 -11.67 41.72 -64.13
C GLU A 843 -11.53 41.27 -65.60
N TYR A 844 -11.22 40.00 -65.87
CA TYR A 844 -11.22 39.44 -67.23
C TYR A 844 -12.60 39.51 -67.89
N VAL A 845 -13.68 39.25 -67.13
CA VAL A 845 -15.07 39.45 -67.59
C VAL A 845 -15.35 40.95 -67.80
N GLY A 846 -14.91 41.81 -66.88
CA GLY A 846 -15.09 43.26 -66.93
C GLY A 846 -14.35 43.94 -68.09
N ASP A 847 -13.20 43.40 -68.50
CA ASP A 847 -12.42 43.87 -69.65
C ASP A 847 -12.94 43.32 -71.00
N LYS A 848 -13.72 42.22 -70.99
CA LYS A 848 -14.26 41.56 -72.19
C LYS A 848 -15.72 41.90 -72.49
N VAL A 849 -16.46 42.44 -71.52
CA VAL A 849 -17.87 42.81 -71.67
C VAL A 849 -17.99 44.31 -71.86
N ASN A 850 -18.20 44.73 -73.11
CA ASN A 850 -18.70 46.08 -73.41
C ASN A 850 -20.21 46.14 -73.03
N GLU A 851 -20.66 47.34 -72.64
CA GLU A 851 -21.99 47.82 -72.16
C GLU A 851 -23.28 47.09 -72.62
N GLN A 852 -23.91 46.24 -71.82
CA GLN A 852 -25.39 46.23 -71.67
C GLN A 852 -25.80 45.08 -70.75
N LEU A 853 -26.74 45.39 -69.85
CA LEU A 853 -27.61 44.52 -69.03
C LEU A 853 -27.53 44.82 -67.54
N LYS A 854 -28.62 45.38 -67.00
CA LYS A 854 -29.00 45.26 -65.58
C LYS A 854 -29.84 43.98 -65.46
N PRO A 855 -29.50 42.99 -64.61
CA PRO A 855 -30.38 41.87 -64.35
C PRO A 855 -31.61 42.33 -63.55
N THR A 856 -32.80 41.88 -63.94
CA THR A 856 -34.02 42.00 -63.13
C THR A 856 -33.97 41.03 -61.93
N PRO A 857 -34.77 41.22 -60.87
CA PRO A 857 -34.89 40.23 -59.79
C PRO A 857 -35.26 38.82 -60.28
N GLU A 858 -35.93 38.71 -61.42
CA GLU A 858 -36.31 37.44 -62.07
C GLU A 858 -35.13 36.79 -62.82
N ASP A 859 -34.24 37.60 -63.42
CA ASP A 859 -32.97 37.12 -63.98
C ASP A 859 -32.03 36.59 -62.89
N LEU A 860 -32.02 37.23 -61.72
CA LEU A 860 -31.28 36.76 -60.53
C LEU A 860 -31.80 35.39 -60.04
N GLU A 861 -33.10 35.12 -60.13
CA GLU A 861 -33.70 33.84 -59.74
C GLU A 861 -33.43 32.75 -60.79
N LYS A 862 -33.47 33.07 -62.09
CA LYS A 862 -33.03 32.17 -63.18
C LYS A 862 -31.54 31.84 -63.09
N PHE A 863 -30.72 32.81 -62.69
CA PHE A 863 -29.32 32.59 -62.41
C PHE A 863 -29.15 31.57 -61.27
N LYS A 864 -29.85 31.72 -60.14
CA LYS A 864 -29.81 30.75 -59.01
C LYS A 864 -30.12 29.30 -59.43
N GLN A 865 -30.95 29.08 -60.44
CA GLN A 865 -31.34 27.74 -60.91
C GLN A 865 -30.28 27.02 -61.78
N ILE A 866 -29.34 27.76 -62.41
CA ILE A 866 -28.38 27.21 -63.38
C ILE A 866 -27.08 26.73 -62.73
N TYR A 867 -26.80 27.25 -61.53
CA TYR A 867 -25.51 27.08 -60.87
C TYR A 867 -25.19 25.71 -60.26
N PRO A 868 -26.14 24.92 -59.70
CA PRO A 868 -25.84 23.61 -59.09
C PRO A 868 -25.15 22.61 -60.03
N ASN A 869 -25.33 22.75 -61.35
CA ASN A 869 -24.77 21.83 -62.35
C ASN A 869 -23.42 22.31 -62.94
N THR A 870 -22.94 23.51 -62.58
CA THR A 870 -21.72 24.10 -63.16
C THR A 870 -20.46 23.32 -62.78
N TRP A 871 -20.40 22.82 -61.54
CA TRP A 871 -19.31 21.96 -61.10
C TRP A 871 -19.32 20.63 -61.84
N GLN A 872 -20.50 20.00 -61.99
CA GLN A 872 -20.64 18.77 -62.76
C GLN A 872 -20.17 18.95 -64.21
N GLU A 873 -20.51 20.07 -64.86
CA GLU A 873 -20.04 20.38 -66.21
C GLU A 873 -18.55 20.67 -66.28
N LEU A 874 -17.97 21.37 -65.30
CA LEU A 874 -16.51 21.54 -65.22
C LEU A 874 -15.81 20.19 -65.07
N MET A 875 -16.37 19.27 -64.27
CA MET A 875 -15.86 17.91 -64.16
C MET A 875 -15.97 17.17 -65.49
N GLU A 876 -17.06 17.32 -66.24
CA GLU A 876 -17.19 16.74 -67.58
C GLU A 876 -16.21 17.35 -68.61
N VAL A 877 -15.95 18.66 -68.55
CA VAL A 877 -14.91 19.33 -69.36
C VAL A 877 -13.54 18.78 -69.00
N ASN A 878 -13.21 18.68 -67.71
CA ASN A 878 -11.93 18.15 -67.26
C ASN A 878 -11.75 16.67 -67.61
N LYS A 879 -12.81 15.86 -67.52
CA LYS A 879 -12.81 14.47 -68.00
C LYS A 879 -12.54 14.39 -69.51
N LYS A 880 -13.24 15.19 -70.33
CA LYS A 880 -13.01 15.24 -71.79
C LYS A 880 -11.59 15.68 -72.15
N GLU A 881 -11.05 16.63 -71.40
CA GLU A 881 -9.67 17.11 -71.56
C GLU A 881 -8.61 16.21 -70.89
N ASN A 882 -9.00 15.05 -70.33
CA ASN A 882 -8.11 14.13 -69.62
C ASN A 882 -7.27 14.84 -68.54
N VAL A 883 -7.82 15.79 -67.80
CA VAL A 883 -7.07 16.50 -66.75
C VAL A 883 -6.81 15.55 -65.58
N ALA A 884 -5.54 15.29 -65.25
CA ALA A 884 -5.17 14.54 -64.03
C ALA A 884 -4.83 15.48 -62.86
N ILE A 885 -4.21 16.62 -63.18
CA ILE A 885 -3.81 17.67 -62.26
C ILE A 885 -3.75 19.00 -63.02
N GLU A 886 -4.22 20.09 -62.41
CA GLU A 886 -4.21 21.41 -63.03
C GLU A 886 -4.07 22.51 -61.96
N PRO A 887 -3.41 23.65 -62.26
CA PRO A 887 -3.32 24.72 -61.28
C PRO A 887 -4.71 25.28 -60.98
N LEU A 888 -4.95 25.60 -59.72
CA LEU A 888 -6.25 26.11 -59.26
C LEU A 888 -6.69 27.36 -60.05
N LYS A 889 -5.73 28.18 -60.51
CA LYS A 889 -5.95 29.31 -61.43
C LYS A 889 -6.70 28.91 -62.70
N LYS A 890 -6.21 27.91 -63.42
CA LYS A 890 -6.83 27.44 -64.68
C LYS A 890 -8.20 26.80 -64.43
N THR A 891 -8.35 26.05 -63.33
CA THR A 891 -9.65 25.51 -62.91
C THR A 891 -10.66 26.65 -62.70
N GLY A 892 -10.24 27.73 -62.04
CA GLY A 892 -11.03 28.95 -61.87
C GLY A 892 -11.41 29.62 -63.20
N GLU A 893 -10.45 29.77 -64.12
CA GLU A 893 -10.69 30.36 -65.45
C GLU A 893 -11.69 29.54 -66.29
N LYS A 894 -11.60 28.21 -66.28
CA LYS A 894 -12.56 27.32 -66.95
C LYS A 894 -13.95 27.45 -66.36
N MET A 895 -14.04 27.47 -65.03
CA MET A 895 -15.30 27.64 -64.31
C MET A 895 -15.95 28.99 -64.66
N SER A 896 -15.17 30.08 -64.69
CA SER A 896 -15.63 31.39 -65.16
C SER A 896 -16.13 31.36 -66.61
N LYS A 897 -15.46 30.66 -67.53
CA LYS A 897 -15.92 30.53 -68.93
C LYS A 897 -17.25 29.80 -69.05
N ILE A 898 -17.45 28.71 -68.30
CA ILE A 898 -18.72 27.96 -68.27
C ILE A 898 -19.84 28.87 -67.75
N LEU A 899 -19.59 29.58 -66.65
CA LEU A 899 -20.53 30.56 -66.07
C LEU A 899 -20.92 31.64 -67.08
N ILE A 900 -19.94 32.26 -67.76
CA ILE A 900 -20.17 33.32 -68.76
C ILE A 900 -20.95 32.78 -69.96
N THR A 901 -20.62 31.59 -70.46
CA THR A 901 -21.32 30.97 -71.59
C THR A 901 -22.79 30.70 -71.26
N LYS A 902 -23.06 30.19 -70.06
CA LYS A 902 -24.42 29.96 -69.58
C LYS A 902 -25.16 31.27 -69.35
N ALA A 903 -24.52 32.26 -68.72
CA ALA A 903 -25.06 33.61 -68.57
C ALA A 903 -25.50 34.20 -69.92
N MET A 904 -24.68 34.08 -70.96
CA MET A 904 -24.97 34.57 -72.32
C MET A 904 -26.09 33.79 -73.02
N SER A 905 -26.26 32.50 -72.73
CA SER A 905 -27.32 31.67 -73.33
C SER A 905 -28.74 32.02 -72.86
N ILE A 906 -28.86 32.71 -71.72
CA ILE A 906 -30.15 33.11 -71.11
C ILE A 906 -30.57 34.50 -71.60
N THR A 907 -29.62 35.37 -71.97
CA THR A 907 -29.86 36.78 -72.29
C THR A 907 -30.14 37.05 -73.77
N GLY A 908 -30.22 36.03 -74.62
CA GLY A 908 -30.77 36.17 -75.97
C GLY A 908 -29.94 36.96 -77.00
N GLY A 909 -28.62 37.08 -76.81
CA GLY A 909 -27.68 37.38 -77.91
C GLY A 909 -27.73 38.76 -78.58
N ALA A 910 -28.40 39.78 -78.04
CA ALA A 910 -28.48 41.09 -78.70
C ALA A 910 -28.10 42.21 -77.74
N TYR A 911 -26.90 42.78 -77.88
CA TYR A 911 -26.58 44.09 -77.30
C TYR A 911 -25.24 44.67 -77.85
N ASP A 912 -25.36 45.76 -78.62
CA ASP A 912 -24.34 46.49 -79.40
C ASP A 912 -24.30 47.97 -78.94
N ILE A 913 -23.12 48.61 -78.96
CA ILE A 913 -22.78 49.64 -77.95
C ILE A 913 -22.21 50.93 -78.53
N ALA A 914 -22.82 52.06 -78.17
CA ALA A 914 -22.27 53.41 -78.31
C ALA A 914 -22.58 54.31 -77.09
N ALA A 915 -21.49 54.66 -76.39
CA ALA A 915 -21.19 55.81 -75.53
C ALA A 915 -22.31 56.80 -75.10
N SER A 916 -22.55 56.91 -73.79
CA SER A 916 -22.15 58.09 -72.97
C SER A 916 -22.78 58.11 -71.57
N THR A 917 -21.99 58.56 -70.60
CA THR A 917 -22.32 59.02 -69.22
C THR A 917 -21.84 58.10 -68.08
N VAL A 918 -20.61 58.37 -67.63
CA VAL A 918 -19.63 57.48 -66.97
C VAL A 918 -19.65 57.48 -65.43
N LYS A 919 -20.58 58.12 -64.73
CA LYS A 919 -20.31 58.51 -63.32
C LYS A 919 -20.96 57.69 -62.19
N ALA A 920 -21.75 56.64 -62.45
CA ALA A 920 -22.47 55.92 -61.39
C ALA A 920 -22.02 54.46 -61.13
N VAL A 921 -20.95 53.98 -61.78
CA VAL A 921 -20.57 52.54 -61.78
C VAL A 921 -19.60 52.14 -60.66
N LYS A 922 -19.00 53.09 -59.91
CA LYS A 922 -18.06 52.77 -58.82
C LYS A 922 -18.69 52.13 -57.56
N GLY A 923 -20.02 52.11 -57.42
CA GLY A 923 -20.71 51.66 -56.19
C GLY A 923 -21.24 50.22 -56.17
N ILE A 924 -21.38 49.55 -57.32
CA ILE A 924 -22.12 48.26 -57.42
C ILE A 924 -21.18 47.05 -57.39
N VAL A 925 -19.97 47.19 -57.92
CA VAL A 925 -18.93 46.15 -57.99
C VAL A 925 -18.59 45.52 -56.61
N PRO A 926 -18.57 46.25 -55.48
CA PRO A 926 -18.27 45.64 -54.17
C PRO A 926 -19.36 44.69 -53.65
N ASN A 927 -20.65 44.98 -53.89
CA ASN A 927 -21.77 44.18 -53.36
C ASN A 927 -22.02 42.90 -54.16
N LEU A 928 -21.77 42.92 -55.47
CA LEU A 928 -21.77 41.71 -56.30
C LEU A 928 -20.55 40.83 -55.96
N ARG A 929 -19.37 41.45 -55.76
CA ARG A 929 -18.15 40.77 -55.28
C ARG A 929 -18.39 40.06 -53.95
N ALA A 930 -18.96 40.73 -52.96
CA ALA A 930 -19.21 40.16 -51.63
C ALA A 930 -20.21 38.99 -51.66
N LYS A 931 -21.28 39.09 -52.46
CA LYS A 931 -22.32 38.05 -52.54
C LYS A 931 -21.88 36.82 -53.34
N LEU A 932 -21.10 36.98 -54.41
CA LEU A 932 -20.51 35.86 -55.16
C LEU A 932 -19.45 35.11 -54.32
N TRP A 933 -18.73 35.86 -53.48
CA TRP A 933 -17.72 35.33 -52.57
C TRP A 933 -18.33 34.52 -51.43
N VAL A 934 -19.39 35.04 -50.78
CA VAL A 934 -20.15 34.28 -49.77
C VAL A 934 -20.76 33.03 -50.41
N TRP A 935 -21.33 33.13 -51.60
CA TRP A 935 -22.03 32.02 -52.25
C TRP A 935 -21.12 30.87 -52.74
N ILE A 936 -19.95 31.15 -53.34
CA ILE A 936 -18.94 30.11 -53.70
C ILE A 936 -18.47 29.34 -52.46
N MET A 937 -18.44 30.02 -51.31
CA MET A 937 -17.94 29.46 -50.05
C MET A 937 -19.04 28.79 -49.20
N ASP A 938 -20.31 29.18 -49.36
CA ASP A 938 -21.41 28.80 -48.45
C ASP A 938 -22.49 27.91 -49.12
N ASP A 939 -22.90 28.17 -50.38
CA ASP A 939 -24.12 27.58 -50.98
C ASP A 939 -23.89 26.59 -52.16
N VAL A 940 -22.76 26.66 -52.91
CA VAL A 940 -22.48 25.76 -54.07
C VAL A 940 -21.69 24.50 -53.69
N GLY A 941 -21.25 24.37 -52.43
CA GLY A 941 -20.53 23.20 -51.95
C GLY A 941 -19.12 23.02 -52.55
N TYR A 942 -18.49 24.09 -53.05
CA TYR A 942 -17.10 24.01 -53.55
C TYR A 942 -16.12 23.53 -52.46
N PHE A 943 -16.48 23.75 -51.19
CA PHE A 943 -16.05 22.97 -50.05
C PHE A 943 -17.28 22.74 -49.17
N GLY A 944 -17.57 21.50 -48.75
CA GLY A 944 -18.66 21.19 -47.84
C GLY A 944 -18.42 21.74 -46.44
N VAL A 945 -18.31 23.05 -46.27
CA VAL A 945 -18.13 23.73 -44.99
C VAL A 945 -19.48 23.88 -44.31
N LYS A 946 -20.14 22.75 -44.02
CA LYS A 946 -20.93 22.67 -42.80
C LYS A 946 -20.10 21.91 -41.79
N GLU A 947 -19.40 22.69 -40.98
CA GLU A 947 -18.85 22.33 -39.67
C GLU A 947 -17.79 21.22 -39.63
N THR A 948 -16.53 21.53 -39.95
CA THR A 948 -15.37 20.85 -39.32
C THR A 948 -14.20 21.82 -39.17
N THR A 949 -13.96 22.31 -37.96
CA THR A 949 -12.87 23.24 -37.60
C THR A 949 -11.50 22.58 -37.42
N ASP A 950 -11.29 21.34 -37.88
CA ASP A 950 -10.00 20.64 -37.78
C ASP A 950 -9.57 20.05 -39.12
N VAL A 951 -8.37 20.44 -39.57
CA VAL A 951 -7.86 20.14 -40.91
C VAL A 951 -7.08 18.84 -40.89
N GLU A 952 -7.57 17.85 -41.65
CA GLU A 952 -6.91 16.56 -41.84
C GLU A 952 -5.81 16.67 -42.92
N VAL A 953 -4.55 16.61 -42.51
CA VAL A 953 -3.38 16.51 -43.42
C VAL A 953 -3.04 15.04 -43.63
N SER A 954 -3.40 14.40 -44.74
CA SER A 954 -3.18 12.95 -44.93
C SER A 954 -1.68 12.58 -44.97
N SER A 955 -0.84 13.47 -45.48
CA SER A 955 0.62 13.36 -45.44
C SER A 955 1.32 14.70 -45.75
N ARG A 956 2.57 14.80 -45.28
CA ARG A 956 3.50 15.92 -45.53
C ARG A 956 4.84 15.32 -45.94
N SER A 957 5.49 15.91 -46.93
CA SER A 957 6.88 15.60 -47.25
C SER A 957 7.67 16.90 -47.36
N GLN A 958 8.92 16.86 -46.94
CA GLN A 958 9.82 18.02 -47.00
C GLN A 958 11.11 17.63 -47.69
N LYS A 959 11.56 18.47 -48.62
CA LYS A 959 12.89 18.36 -49.22
C LYS A 959 13.70 19.60 -48.88
N LYS A 960 14.76 19.39 -48.12
CA LYS A 960 15.76 20.42 -47.83
C LYS A 960 16.80 20.43 -48.95
N ALA A 961 17.14 21.61 -49.42
CA ALA A 961 18.18 21.82 -50.43
C ALA A 961 19.11 22.96 -50.03
N ASN A 962 20.41 22.78 -50.27
CA ASN A 962 21.45 23.76 -50.00
C ASN A 962 21.67 24.65 -51.23
N PRO A 963 21.59 25.99 -51.11
CA PRO A 963 21.93 26.89 -52.19
C PRO A 963 23.41 26.78 -52.57
N VAL A 964 23.70 26.55 -53.85
CA VAL A 964 25.07 26.43 -54.38
C VAL A 964 25.25 27.26 -55.65
N ARG A 965 26.49 27.70 -55.92
CA ARG A 965 26.84 28.33 -57.20
C ARG A 965 27.28 27.33 -58.26
N SER A 966 27.77 26.16 -57.84
CA SER A 966 28.23 25.07 -58.71
C SER A 966 27.83 23.73 -58.09
N TRP A 967 27.54 22.73 -58.94
CA TRP A 967 27.19 21.37 -58.55
C TRP A 967 27.68 20.38 -59.62
N ASP A 968 27.56 19.09 -59.34
CA ASP A 968 27.79 18.05 -60.34
C ASP A 968 26.72 18.12 -61.45
N PRO A 969 27.09 18.34 -62.73
CA PRO A 969 26.13 18.35 -63.83
C PRO A 969 25.43 17.00 -64.01
N ASN A 970 25.99 15.88 -63.55
CA ASN A 970 25.42 14.53 -63.67
C ASN A 970 25.10 13.95 -62.28
N GLU A 971 23.82 13.77 -61.96
CA GLU A 971 23.38 13.31 -60.65
C GLU A 971 22.26 12.28 -60.77
N LYS A 972 22.36 11.17 -60.03
CA LYS A 972 21.25 10.23 -59.83
C LYS A 972 20.60 10.54 -58.49
N VAL A 973 19.36 11.00 -58.52
CA VAL A 973 18.58 11.30 -57.32
C VAL A 973 17.49 10.24 -57.14
N GLY A 974 17.30 9.77 -55.93
CA GLY A 974 16.34 8.71 -55.59
C GLY A 974 15.86 8.85 -54.16
N PRO A 975 15.14 7.85 -53.62
CA PRO A 975 14.69 7.85 -52.24
C PRO A 975 15.89 7.94 -51.29
N THR A 976 15.79 8.76 -50.24
CA THR A 976 16.83 8.87 -49.22
C THR A 976 16.78 7.63 -48.31
N GLY A 977 17.92 6.94 -48.16
CA GLY A 977 18.03 5.79 -47.26
C GLY A 977 18.36 6.19 -45.81
N HIS A 978 18.44 5.20 -44.93
CA HIS A 978 18.72 5.38 -43.51
C HIS A 978 20.22 5.18 -43.19
N GLY A 979 20.76 6.03 -42.31
CA GLY A 979 22.16 5.99 -41.86
C GLY A 979 23.16 6.52 -42.90
N THR A 980 24.45 6.56 -42.55
CA THR A 980 25.54 7.06 -43.40
C THR A 980 25.71 6.30 -44.71
N ASN A 981 25.25 5.06 -44.77
CA ASN A 981 25.32 4.21 -45.96
C ASN A 981 24.04 4.25 -46.82
N ASN A 982 23.05 5.08 -46.48
CA ASN A 982 21.76 5.20 -47.18
C ASN A 982 21.06 3.84 -47.40
N TYR A 983 20.99 3.01 -46.37
CA TYR A 983 20.29 1.72 -46.47
C TYR A 983 18.80 1.91 -46.72
N ILE A 984 18.23 1.17 -47.66
CA ILE A 984 16.80 1.15 -47.95
C ILE A 984 16.21 -0.17 -47.45
N THR A 985 15.04 -0.11 -46.81
CA THR A 985 14.46 -1.23 -46.04
C THR A 985 13.85 -2.33 -46.91
N SER A 986 13.57 -2.09 -48.19
CA SER A 986 13.20 -3.13 -49.15
C SER A 986 13.59 -2.77 -50.60
N ALA A 987 13.93 -3.77 -51.40
CA ALA A 987 14.24 -3.64 -52.83
C ALA A 987 12.97 -3.56 -53.71
N GLY A 988 11.98 -2.77 -53.27
CA GLY A 988 10.79 -2.49 -54.07
C GLY A 988 11.10 -1.67 -55.32
N LYS A 989 10.06 -1.33 -56.09
CA LYS A 989 10.20 -0.44 -57.25
C LYS A 989 10.68 0.93 -56.78
N MET A 990 11.90 1.32 -57.16
CA MET A 990 12.50 2.59 -56.78
C MET A 990 12.37 3.63 -57.89
N ASN A 991 11.65 4.71 -57.59
CA ASN A 991 11.62 5.88 -58.45
C ASN A 991 12.93 6.66 -58.29
N TYR A 992 13.77 6.65 -59.32
CA TYR A 992 14.97 7.48 -59.40
C TYR A 992 14.89 8.40 -60.63
N ARG A 993 15.61 9.51 -60.58
CA ARG A 993 15.75 10.45 -61.67
C ARG A 993 17.23 10.64 -61.96
N ILE A 994 17.56 10.58 -63.24
CA ILE A 994 18.88 10.98 -63.74
C ILE A 994 18.77 12.43 -64.18
N LEU A 995 19.59 13.27 -63.58
CA LEU A 995 19.77 14.66 -63.93
C LEU A 995 21.11 14.78 -64.64
N PHE A 996 21.12 15.36 -65.83
CA PHE A 996 22.35 15.64 -66.57
C PHE A 996 22.22 17.02 -67.22
N GLU A 997 23.34 17.72 -67.35
CA GLU A 997 23.41 18.98 -68.08
C GLU A 997 24.25 18.77 -69.35
N ASN A 998 23.73 19.22 -70.50
CA ASN A 998 24.57 19.33 -71.68
C ASN A 998 25.66 20.38 -71.42
N LYS A 999 26.87 20.16 -71.95
CA LYS A 999 27.90 21.20 -71.96
C LYS A 999 27.37 22.43 -72.71
N LYS A 1000 27.82 23.63 -72.32
CA LYS A 1000 27.40 24.88 -72.96
C LYS A 1000 27.69 24.88 -74.47
N GLU A 1001 28.70 24.16 -74.90
CA GLU A 1001 29.14 24.03 -76.30
C GLU A 1001 28.42 22.91 -77.07
N ALA A 1002 27.49 22.17 -76.43
CA ALA A 1002 26.79 21.08 -77.09
C ALA A 1002 25.80 21.61 -78.15
N THR A 1003 26.00 21.19 -79.39
CA THR A 1003 25.13 21.56 -80.53
C THR A 1003 23.91 20.65 -80.69
N ALA A 1004 23.84 19.56 -79.92
CA ALA A 1004 22.72 18.63 -79.89
C ALA A 1004 22.47 18.14 -78.45
N PRO A 1005 21.21 17.84 -78.08
CA PRO A 1005 20.90 17.22 -76.80
C PRO A 1005 21.55 15.84 -76.66
N ALA A 1006 21.90 15.43 -75.44
CA ALA A 1006 22.27 14.04 -75.20
C ALA A 1006 21.16 13.09 -75.70
N TRP A 1007 21.53 12.17 -76.59
CA TRP A 1007 20.59 11.28 -77.27
C TRP A 1007 20.60 9.85 -76.71
N LYS A 1008 21.61 9.51 -75.89
CA LYS A 1008 21.72 8.21 -75.20
C LYS A 1008 22.32 8.40 -73.81
N ILE A 1009 21.62 7.90 -72.81
CA ILE A 1009 22.09 7.85 -71.42
C ILE A 1009 22.30 6.37 -71.08
N ALA A 1010 23.53 6.01 -70.70
CA ALA A 1010 23.85 4.67 -70.24
C ALA A 1010 24.10 4.70 -68.73
N ILE A 1011 23.29 3.97 -67.96
CA ILE A 1011 23.50 3.78 -66.52
C ILE A 1011 24.30 2.47 -66.38
N VAL A 1012 25.59 2.58 -66.08
CA VAL A 1012 26.46 1.42 -65.84
C VAL A 1012 26.54 1.04 -64.36
N ASP A 1013 25.94 1.86 -63.50
CA ASP A 1013 25.96 1.72 -62.05
C ASP A 1013 24.93 0.66 -61.61
N THR A 1014 25.42 -0.46 -61.08
CA THR A 1014 24.61 -1.52 -60.49
C THR A 1014 24.51 -1.30 -58.99
N LEU A 1015 23.29 -1.24 -58.45
CA LEU A 1015 23.09 -1.34 -56.99
C LEU A 1015 23.75 -2.64 -56.53
N ARG A 1016 24.76 -2.56 -55.65
CA ARG A 1016 25.29 -3.76 -55.00
C ARG A 1016 24.16 -4.39 -54.19
N ALA A 1017 23.91 -5.67 -54.45
CA ALA A 1017 22.92 -6.47 -53.72
C ALA A 1017 23.25 -6.52 -52.23
#